data_AF-A0A933G3J5-F1
#
_entry.id   AF-A0A933G3J5-F1
#
_cell.length_a   1.000
_cell.length_b   1.000
_cell.length_c   1.000
_cell.angle_alpha   90.00
_cell.angle_beta   90.00
_cell.angle_gamma   90.00
#
_symmetry.space_group_name_H-M   'P 1'
#
loop_
_entity.id
_entity.type
_entity.pdbx_description
1 polymer ?
#
loop_
_entity_poly.entity_id
_entity_poly.type
_entity_poly.pdbx_seq_one_letter_code
_entity_poly.pdbx_strand_id
1 'polypeptide(L)'
;MAIMLSALLTAVLAAPAEKEKGRFEYDPADATVPAALISNENTYDPHLVAADDRLWLTWLEFEPGKGDRIWVGSHDQRDWLSRAAITPDPGAYRNPTLSHDARGGGLWLTYEWQQGETWSVAALRLVPDGTAIRARSASDGSPRVPDGPAISDRSGSDGSPPTLDGAVIVGPGINHRTATARGGGLWVTWQTNRDGQFDVMAARVTDDGVEDAAVVGDTPSSSDWAPDIACTRDGDVHVVFDAYTTDGYDVLAQSRRNDQWDVGSLLRSPMTDGPAFEARARIAVNSKGRAWVAWEEGSENWGQGYVSRMRKLASDYLEMADECGPLHAFKRLHVGRLGKYRIEELTPTLPMPAFEKLTRRAGAPKGVERLGGFYERPEIAFDGLDRLWVVYRHYYLPWLGIRRASHVQEDWGIYARCYDGKGWSKLFRCSVGQGDGMQRLSIAPLKDGIALAYATGRTDRRATDTPHRIALARVTLAADAESSIFAKPVSKENGLAYKSRGRQQPDPPSAAYQLYFGDLHRHTDLSLCNVPTDGTLEDAYRYAIDVARLDFLGITDHSRDIAGGNVDSLLWWRCTKEVTRHTLAPRFIAMFAYEHSRGGEDHNVVSLKPVLWPDSMPFPQLWRLMDNDTFSIPHQTVCPPIPPNGEMPLGLDQKTWTYGDNDHRRLIEIYQGCRDRAIERDANVGLDKGHILGFIASSDHYSTSASFAGVWAPERTREAIFRAL
;
A
#
# COMPACT_ATOMS: atom_id res chain seq x y z
N MET A 1 -56.38 46.82 12.23
CA MET A 1 -57.26 47.17 11.09
C MET A 1 -56.35 47.73 9.99
N ALA A 2 -56.40 47.12 8.81
CA ALA A 2 -55.49 47.32 7.66
C ALA A 2 -55.41 48.80 7.19
N ILE A 3 -54.35 49.25 6.49
CA ILE A 3 -54.21 49.13 5.02
C ILE A 3 -52.80 49.59 4.55
N MET A 4 -52.24 48.79 3.64
CA MET A 4 -51.30 49.03 2.52
C MET A 4 -50.09 49.97 2.64
N LEU A 5 -48.92 49.40 2.31
CA LEU A 5 -48.01 50.02 1.33
C LEU A 5 -47.42 48.95 0.41
N SER A 6 -47.73 49.07 -0.88
CA SER A 6 -47.14 48.36 -2.01
C SER A 6 -45.95 49.16 -2.54
N ALA A 7 -44.75 48.57 -2.56
CA ALA A 7 -43.63 49.10 -3.33
C ALA A 7 -42.66 47.98 -3.75
N LEU A 8 -42.48 47.87 -5.07
CA LEU A 8 -41.37 47.25 -5.82
C LEU A 8 -40.98 45.80 -5.49
N LEU A 9 -41.60 44.87 -6.25
CA LEU A 9 -41.05 43.55 -6.51
C LEU A 9 -40.02 43.66 -7.65
N THR A 10 -38.75 43.85 -7.31
CA THR A 10 -37.62 43.57 -8.22
C THR A 10 -36.47 43.05 -7.38
N ALA A 11 -36.49 41.75 -7.10
CA ALA A 11 -35.39 41.05 -6.45
C ALA A 11 -35.23 39.67 -7.09
N VAL A 12 -34.30 39.64 -8.04
CA VAL A 12 -33.33 38.56 -8.30
C VAL A 12 -33.87 37.14 -8.07
N LEU A 13 -34.16 36.46 -9.18
CA LEU A 13 -34.08 35.01 -9.27
C LEU A 13 -32.73 34.58 -8.67
N ALA A 14 -32.75 34.10 -7.43
CA ALA A 14 -31.62 33.40 -6.88
C ALA A 14 -31.35 32.22 -7.81
N ALA A 15 -30.19 32.23 -8.46
CA ALA A 15 -29.70 31.07 -9.19
C ALA A 15 -29.83 29.84 -8.26
N PRO A 16 -30.25 28.67 -8.77
CA PRO A 16 -30.26 27.47 -7.96
C PRO A 16 -28.86 27.30 -7.39
N ALA A 17 -28.76 27.09 -6.07
CA ALA A 17 -27.52 26.76 -5.40
C ALA A 17 -26.80 25.69 -6.24
N GLU A 18 -25.57 25.99 -6.68
CA GLU A 18 -24.74 25.00 -7.37
C GLU A 18 -24.79 23.71 -6.54
N LYS A 19 -25.23 22.61 -7.15
CA LYS A 19 -25.04 21.28 -6.55
C LYS A 19 -23.57 21.21 -6.15
N GLU A 20 -23.30 20.98 -4.86
CA GLU A 20 -21.94 20.82 -4.35
C GLU A 20 -21.19 19.89 -5.30
N LYS A 21 -20.14 20.41 -5.96
CA LYS A 21 -19.26 19.59 -6.77
C LYS A 21 -18.65 18.51 -5.87
N GLY A 22 -18.52 17.30 -6.41
CA GLY A 22 -17.96 16.17 -5.70
C GLY A 22 -16.62 16.51 -5.04
N ARG A 23 -16.35 15.83 -3.93
CA ARG A 23 -15.12 16.02 -3.16
C ARG A 23 -13.92 15.48 -3.90
N PHE A 24 -14.11 14.42 -4.66
CA PHE A 24 -13.15 13.92 -5.61
C PHE A 24 -13.64 14.32 -7.00
N GLU A 25 -12.76 14.89 -7.79
CA GLU A 25 -13.00 15.07 -9.20
C GLU A 25 -12.07 14.14 -9.97
N TYR A 26 -12.42 13.89 -11.22
CA TYR A 26 -11.78 12.89 -12.06
C TYR A 26 -11.52 13.47 -13.43
N ASP A 27 -10.49 12.97 -14.11
CA ASP A 27 -10.38 13.22 -15.53
C ASP A 27 -11.60 12.67 -16.28
N PRO A 28 -12.25 13.50 -17.14
CA PRO A 28 -13.39 13.06 -17.91
C PRO A 28 -12.94 11.94 -18.83
N ALA A 29 -13.50 10.75 -18.63
CA ALA A 29 -13.23 9.63 -19.50
C ALA A 29 -13.91 9.85 -20.86
N ASP A 30 -13.20 9.54 -21.93
CA ASP A 30 -13.77 9.53 -23.29
C ASP A 30 -14.70 8.33 -23.48
N ALA A 31 -14.51 7.26 -22.69
CA ALA A 31 -15.37 6.09 -22.69
C ALA A 31 -15.42 5.41 -21.32
N THR A 32 -16.64 5.03 -20.90
CA THR A 32 -16.84 4.15 -19.75
C THR A 32 -16.78 2.69 -20.19
N VAL A 33 -15.98 1.89 -19.49
CA VAL A 33 -15.84 0.45 -19.70
C VAL A 33 -16.66 -0.28 -18.64
N PRO A 34 -17.64 -1.11 -19.02
CA PRO A 34 -18.36 -1.93 -18.05
C PRO A 34 -17.42 -2.88 -17.32
N ALA A 35 -17.52 -2.90 -15.99
CA ALA A 35 -16.84 -3.85 -15.12
C ALA A 35 -17.89 -4.73 -14.41
N ALA A 36 -17.81 -6.05 -14.62
CA ALA A 36 -18.73 -7.02 -14.04
C ALA A 36 -18.20 -7.54 -12.69
N LEU A 37 -19.05 -7.62 -11.67
CA LEU A 37 -18.69 -8.24 -10.40
C LEU A 37 -18.86 -9.77 -10.49
N ILE A 38 -17.77 -10.50 -10.56
CA ILE A 38 -17.76 -11.93 -10.95
C ILE A 38 -17.62 -12.90 -9.78
N SER A 39 -17.41 -12.43 -8.56
CA SER A 39 -17.12 -13.27 -7.40
C SER A 39 -18.11 -13.09 -6.24
N ASN A 40 -17.98 -13.95 -5.23
CA ASN A 40 -18.66 -13.82 -3.94
C ASN A 40 -18.18 -12.58 -3.18
N GLU A 41 -18.91 -12.25 -2.14
CA GLU A 41 -18.50 -11.26 -1.13
C GLU A 41 -17.21 -11.67 -0.43
N ASN A 42 -16.51 -10.69 0.17
CA ASN A 42 -15.24 -10.89 0.87
C ASN A 42 -14.12 -11.49 0.00
N THR A 43 -14.15 -11.23 -1.31
CA THR A 43 -13.08 -11.63 -2.22
C THR A 43 -12.18 -10.46 -2.58
N TYR A 44 -10.88 -10.72 -2.68
CA TYR A 44 -9.86 -9.69 -2.91
C TYR A 44 -8.55 -10.27 -3.47
N ASP A 45 -7.56 -9.40 -3.68
CA ASP A 45 -6.22 -9.73 -4.15
C ASP A 45 -6.17 -10.55 -5.47
N PRO A 46 -6.93 -10.17 -6.52
CA PRO A 46 -7.04 -10.96 -7.72
C PRO A 46 -5.78 -10.90 -8.60
N HIS A 47 -5.58 -11.95 -9.39
CA HIS A 47 -4.65 -11.96 -10.51
C HIS A 47 -5.28 -12.70 -11.70
N LEU A 48 -4.98 -12.27 -12.94
CA LEU A 48 -5.44 -12.96 -14.14
C LEU A 48 -4.33 -13.20 -15.17
N VAL A 49 -4.54 -14.22 -16.01
CA VAL A 49 -3.76 -14.47 -17.22
C VAL A 49 -4.70 -14.90 -18.35
N ALA A 50 -4.33 -14.65 -19.60
CA ALA A 50 -5.13 -15.01 -20.78
C ALA A 50 -4.50 -16.19 -21.51
N ALA A 51 -5.17 -17.36 -21.53
CA ALA A 51 -4.70 -18.55 -22.23
C ALA A 51 -5.86 -19.32 -22.87
N ASP A 52 -5.60 -19.96 -24.02
CA ASP A 52 -6.55 -20.83 -24.72
C ASP A 52 -7.93 -20.19 -24.95
N ASP A 53 -7.94 -18.94 -25.43
CA ASP A 53 -9.14 -18.11 -25.66
C ASP A 53 -10.01 -17.87 -24.40
N ARG A 54 -9.45 -18.11 -23.21
CA ARG A 54 -10.10 -17.92 -21.90
C ARG A 54 -9.27 -17.02 -21.00
N LEU A 55 -9.91 -16.53 -19.94
CA LEU A 55 -9.23 -15.90 -18.82
C LEU A 55 -9.13 -16.91 -17.68
N TRP A 56 -7.94 -17.05 -17.12
CA TRP A 56 -7.72 -17.75 -15.86
C TRP A 56 -7.52 -16.72 -14.77
N LEU A 57 -8.23 -16.90 -13.65
CA LEU A 57 -8.20 -15.99 -12.52
C LEU A 57 -7.85 -16.75 -11.26
N THR A 58 -7.13 -16.08 -10.37
CA THR A 58 -6.98 -16.47 -8.97
C THR A 58 -7.31 -15.30 -8.06
N TRP A 59 -7.80 -15.58 -6.86
CA TRP A 59 -8.18 -14.57 -5.87
C TRP A 59 -8.18 -15.19 -4.47
N LEU A 60 -8.26 -14.34 -3.45
CA LEU A 60 -8.52 -14.74 -2.08
C LEU A 60 -10.00 -14.57 -1.76
N GLU A 61 -10.60 -15.55 -1.08
CA GLU A 61 -11.89 -15.41 -0.40
C GLU A 61 -11.65 -15.45 1.11
N PHE A 62 -12.04 -14.40 1.81
CA PHE A 62 -11.90 -14.30 3.26
C PHE A 62 -13.12 -14.89 3.96
N GLU A 63 -12.87 -15.85 4.85
CA GLU A 63 -13.82 -16.39 5.80
C GLU A 63 -13.64 -15.69 7.17
N PRO A 64 -14.65 -14.90 7.64
CA PRO A 64 -14.61 -14.24 8.94
C PRO A 64 -14.20 -15.18 10.08
N GLY A 65 -13.23 -14.75 10.87
CA GLY A 65 -12.67 -15.50 12.01
C GLY A 65 -11.81 -16.72 11.65
N LYS A 66 -11.60 -17.02 10.36
CA LYS A 66 -10.83 -18.19 9.92
C LYS A 66 -9.65 -17.85 9.00
N GLY A 67 -9.76 -16.82 8.17
CA GLY A 67 -8.70 -16.39 7.25
C GLY A 67 -9.07 -16.60 5.77
N ASP A 68 -8.06 -16.73 4.91
CA ASP A 68 -8.21 -16.71 3.46
C ASP A 68 -8.24 -18.11 2.86
N ARG A 69 -8.99 -18.29 1.76
CA ARG A 69 -8.82 -19.39 0.81
C ARG A 69 -8.32 -18.88 -0.53
N ILE A 70 -7.42 -19.64 -1.15
CA ILE A 70 -7.01 -19.37 -2.53
C ILE A 70 -7.95 -20.08 -3.49
N TRP A 71 -8.52 -19.34 -4.43
CA TRP A 71 -9.34 -19.86 -5.51
C TRP A 71 -8.65 -19.72 -6.85
N VAL A 72 -8.94 -20.64 -7.77
CA VAL A 72 -8.57 -20.51 -9.19
C VAL A 72 -9.77 -20.91 -10.05
N GLY A 73 -9.99 -20.20 -11.16
CA GLY A 73 -11.05 -20.52 -12.11
C GLY A 73 -10.76 -20.08 -13.54
N SER A 74 -11.49 -20.65 -14.49
CA SER A 74 -11.53 -20.19 -15.88
C SER A 74 -12.84 -19.48 -16.18
N HIS A 75 -12.76 -18.41 -16.96
CA HIS A 75 -13.87 -17.54 -17.31
C HIS A 75 -13.83 -17.24 -18.81
N ASP A 76 -14.96 -17.39 -19.51
CA ASP A 76 -15.07 -17.13 -20.96
C ASP A 76 -15.44 -15.67 -21.29
N GLN A 77 -15.27 -14.80 -20.29
CA GLN A 77 -15.65 -13.37 -20.29
C GLN A 77 -17.15 -13.11 -20.09
N ARG A 78 -17.99 -14.14 -20.07
CA ARG A 78 -19.42 -14.01 -19.72
C ARG A 78 -19.72 -14.76 -18.44
N ASP A 79 -19.26 -16.00 -18.36
CA ASP A 79 -19.57 -16.92 -17.29
C ASP A 79 -18.31 -17.67 -16.82
N TRP A 80 -18.36 -18.16 -15.58
CA TRP A 80 -17.39 -19.12 -15.09
C TRP A 80 -17.56 -20.45 -15.82
N LEU A 81 -16.49 -20.91 -16.45
CA LEU A 81 -16.43 -22.27 -16.99
C LEU A 81 -16.02 -23.27 -15.89
N SER A 82 -15.18 -22.81 -14.96
CA SER A 82 -14.71 -23.61 -13.82
C SER A 82 -14.21 -22.73 -12.68
N ARG A 83 -14.33 -23.23 -11.45
CA ARG A 83 -13.72 -22.62 -10.26
C ARG A 83 -13.53 -23.67 -9.17
N ALA A 84 -12.41 -23.61 -8.47
CA ALA A 84 -12.11 -24.49 -7.35
C ALA A 84 -11.30 -23.73 -6.29
N ALA A 85 -11.61 -24.00 -5.03
CA ALA A 85 -10.71 -23.67 -3.93
C ALA A 85 -9.50 -24.59 -4.03
N ILE A 86 -8.31 -24.00 -4.02
CA ILE A 86 -7.04 -24.71 -4.11
C ILE A 86 -6.57 -25.11 -2.72
N THR A 87 -6.78 -24.26 -1.72
CA THR A 87 -6.42 -24.55 -0.31
C THR A 87 -7.54 -25.32 0.41
N PRO A 88 -7.24 -26.46 1.08
CA PRO A 88 -8.24 -27.28 1.77
C PRO A 88 -8.82 -26.58 2.99
N ASP A 89 -8.03 -25.73 3.65
CA ASP A 89 -8.42 -24.98 4.84
C ASP A 89 -8.08 -23.48 4.70
N PRO A 90 -8.84 -22.57 5.35
CA PRO A 90 -8.50 -21.16 5.38
C PRO A 90 -7.22 -20.92 6.18
N GLY A 91 -6.46 -19.89 5.81
CA GLY A 91 -5.22 -19.51 6.48
C GLY A 91 -4.75 -18.11 6.10
N ALA A 92 -3.56 -17.71 6.57
CA ALA A 92 -2.96 -16.45 6.18
C ALA A 92 -2.23 -16.59 4.85
N TYR A 93 -2.94 -16.25 3.76
CA TYR A 93 -2.40 -16.24 2.41
C TYR A 93 -2.35 -14.82 1.84
N ARG A 94 -1.51 -14.61 0.82
CA ARG A 94 -1.44 -13.36 0.09
C ARG A 94 -0.93 -13.53 -1.34
N ASN A 95 -1.23 -12.55 -2.18
CA ASN A 95 -0.61 -12.33 -3.48
C ASN A 95 -0.69 -13.56 -4.41
N PRO A 96 -1.83 -14.29 -4.48
CA PRO A 96 -1.93 -15.43 -5.39
C PRO A 96 -1.72 -14.94 -6.83
N THR A 97 -0.82 -15.59 -7.56
CA THR A 97 -0.36 -15.13 -8.88
C THR A 97 -0.34 -16.29 -9.84
N LEU A 98 -0.98 -16.11 -11.00
CA LEU A 98 -1.00 -17.10 -12.07
C LEU A 98 0.06 -16.77 -13.11
N SER A 99 0.66 -17.80 -13.71
CA SER A 99 1.59 -17.64 -14.83
C SER A 99 1.51 -18.81 -15.79
N HIS A 100 1.78 -18.55 -17.07
CA HIS A 100 1.83 -19.60 -18.07
C HIS A 100 3.11 -20.42 -17.95
N ASP A 101 3.02 -21.74 -18.19
CA ASP A 101 4.18 -22.55 -18.54
C ASP A 101 4.48 -22.39 -20.04
N ALA A 102 5.71 -22.02 -20.39
CA ALA A 102 6.14 -21.86 -21.79
C ALA A 102 6.01 -23.14 -22.62
N ARG A 103 5.98 -24.33 -21.98
CA ARG A 103 5.80 -25.62 -22.66
C ARG A 103 4.36 -25.84 -23.15
N GLY A 104 3.43 -24.97 -22.77
CA GLY A 104 2.01 -25.04 -23.13
C GLY A 104 1.20 -25.98 -22.23
N GLY A 105 -0.12 -25.75 -22.18
CA GLY A 105 -1.11 -26.66 -21.56
C GLY A 105 -1.12 -26.72 -20.03
N GLY A 106 -0.34 -25.88 -19.33
CA GLY A 106 -0.28 -25.85 -17.86
C GLY A 106 -0.11 -24.44 -17.31
N LEU A 107 -0.61 -24.23 -16.09
CA LEU A 107 -0.47 -22.99 -15.34
C LEU A 107 0.38 -23.23 -14.10
N TRP A 108 1.02 -22.18 -13.63
CA TRP A 108 1.60 -22.14 -12.30
C TRP A 108 0.79 -21.18 -11.44
N LEU A 109 0.56 -21.56 -10.20
CA LEU A 109 0.04 -20.71 -9.13
C LEU A 109 1.16 -20.50 -8.12
N THR A 110 1.56 -19.25 -7.91
CA THR A 110 2.41 -18.87 -6.78
C THR A 110 1.60 -18.11 -5.75
N TYR A 111 1.97 -18.22 -4.47
CA TYR A 111 1.28 -17.52 -3.39
C TYR A 111 2.22 -17.33 -2.20
N GLU A 112 1.91 -16.34 -1.38
CA GLU A 112 2.52 -16.14 -0.07
C GLU A 112 1.69 -16.82 1.00
N TRP A 113 2.33 -17.44 1.98
CA TRP A 113 1.67 -17.95 3.18
C TRP A 113 2.46 -17.61 4.43
N GLN A 114 1.77 -17.57 5.57
CA GLN A 114 2.34 -17.30 6.87
C GLN A 114 2.37 -18.56 7.75
N GLN A 115 3.49 -18.78 8.42
CA GLN A 115 3.64 -19.74 9.52
C GLN A 115 4.29 -19.02 10.71
N GLY A 116 3.58 -18.94 11.84
CA GLY A 116 4.00 -18.05 12.94
C GLY A 116 4.06 -16.60 12.46
N GLU A 117 5.21 -15.94 12.60
CA GLU A 117 5.45 -14.59 12.05
C GLU A 117 6.20 -14.59 10.71
N THR A 118 6.59 -15.77 10.21
CA THR A 118 7.37 -15.89 8.97
C THR A 118 6.45 -16.04 7.77
N TRP A 119 6.70 -15.23 6.75
CA TRP A 119 6.08 -15.34 5.44
C TRP A 119 6.99 -16.07 4.47
N SER A 120 6.42 -16.85 3.57
CA SER A 120 7.16 -17.59 2.54
C SER A 120 6.39 -17.67 1.23
N VAL A 121 7.11 -17.87 0.14
CA VAL A 121 6.58 -17.97 -1.22
C VAL A 121 6.58 -19.42 -1.67
N ALA A 122 5.41 -19.90 -2.11
CA ALA A 122 5.22 -21.25 -2.64
C ALA A 122 4.82 -21.17 -4.11
N ALA A 123 5.13 -22.24 -4.85
CA ALA A 123 4.76 -22.42 -6.24
C ALA A 123 4.11 -23.80 -6.44
N LEU A 124 2.99 -23.84 -7.15
CA LEU A 124 2.25 -25.05 -7.43
C LEU A 124 1.92 -25.12 -8.92
N ARG A 125 2.18 -26.28 -9.53
CA ARG A 125 1.79 -26.53 -10.91
C ARG A 125 0.33 -26.99 -10.97
N LEU A 126 -0.42 -26.36 -11.86
CA LEU A 126 -1.82 -26.61 -12.10
C LEU A 126 -2.02 -27.26 -13.48
N VAL A 127 -2.87 -28.28 -13.53
CA VAL A 127 -3.25 -29.00 -14.76
C VAL A 127 -4.72 -28.72 -15.06
N PRO A 128 -5.03 -28.09 -16.21
CA PRO A 128 -6.40 -28.00 -16.73
C PRO A 128 -6.89 -29.33 -17.31
N ASP A 129 -8.04 -29.87 -16.87
CA ASP A 129 -8.65 -31.11 -17.40
C ASP A 129 -9.85 -30.84 -18.33
N GLY A 130 -9.74 -29.84 -19.21
CA GLY A 130 -10.80 -29.44 -20.15
C GLY A 130 -11.88 -28.54 -19.53
N THR A 131 -12.23 -28.75 -18.26
CA THR A 131 -13.19 -27.91 -17.52
C THR A 131 -12.91 -27.76 -16.01
N ALA A 132 -11.84 -28.30 -15.45
CA ALA A 132 -11.43 -28.05 -14.07
C ALA A 132 -9.91 -27.84 -13.97
N ILE A 133 -9.48 -27.41 -12.79
CA ILE A 133 -8.08 -27.14 -12.47
C ILE A 133 -7.72 -28.01 -11.29
N ARG A 134 -6.59 -28.72 -11.38
CA ARG A 134 -6.08 -29.52 -10.28
C ARG A 134 -4.63 -29.22 -10.01
N ALA A 135 -4.26 -29.28 -8.74
CA ALA A 135 -2.86 -29.42 -8.34
C ALA A 135 -2.29 -30.70 -8.97
N ARG A 136 -1.10 -30.61 -9.58
CA ARG A 136 -0.38 -31.80 -10.00
C ARG A 136 0.12 -32.54 -8.74
N SER A 137 -0.36 -33.76 -8.53
CA SER A 137 0.19 -34.64 -7.49
C SER A 137 1.62 -35.06 -7.86
N ALA A 138 2.52 -35.10 -6.88
CA ALA A 138 3.87 -35.62 -7.06
C ALA A 138 3.81 -37.11 -7.44
N SER A 139 4.04 -37.43 -8.71
CA SER A 139 4.25 -38.80 -9.15
C SER A 139 5.69 -39.22 -8.82
N ASP A 140 5.83 -40.11 -7.82
CA ASP A 140 6.81 -41.23 -7.70
C ASP A 140 8.31 -41.07 -8.04
N GLY A 141 8.86 -39.85 -8.09
CA GLY A 141 10.30 -39.64 -8.19
C GLY A 141 10.77 -38.45 -7.36
N SER A 142 11.09 -38.66 -6.09
CA SER A 142 11.64 -37.62 -5.20
C SER A 142 13.07 -37.24 -5.63
N PRO A 143 13.37 -35.97 -5.96
CA PRO A 143 14.72 -35.46 -6.01
C PRO A 143 15.22 -35.16 -4.59
N ARG A 144 16.45 -35.55 -4.27
CA ARG A 144 17.14 -35.20 -3.01
C ARG A 144 17.70 -33.79 -3.12
N VAL A 145 17.41 -32.94 -2.14
CA VAL A 145 18.10 -31.64 -1.97
C VAL A 145 19.52 -31.90 -1.46
N PRO A 146 20.59 -31.41 -2.13
CA PRO A 146 21.94 -31.40 -1.60
C PRO A 146 22.12 -30.23 -0.63
N ASP A 147 22.51 -30.56 0.61
CA ASP A 147 23.20 -29.72 1.61
C ASP A 147 22.75 -28.26 1.77
N GLY A 148 21.68 -28.07 2.56
CA GLY A 148 21.37 -26.87 3.34
C GLY A 148 21.01 -27.27 4.78
N PRO A 149 21.07 -26.37 5.78
CA PRO A 149 20.91 -26.75 7.19
C PRO A 149 19.52 -27.38 7.43
N ALA A 150 19.53 -28.57 8.03
CA ALA A 150 18.34 -29.37 8.30
C ALA A 150 17.37 -28.64 9.25
N ILE A 151 16.13 -28.46 8.79
CA ILE A 151 14.99 -28.17 9.65
C ILE A 151 14.76 -29.43 10.49
N SER A 152 15.05 -29.37 11.79
CA SER A 152 14.99 -30.52 12.67
C SER A 152 13.55 -30.98 12.90
N ASP A 153 13.30 -32.23 12.54
CA ASP A 153 12.14 -33.04 12.85
C ASP A 153 11.93 -33.11 14.37
N ARG A 154 10.84 -32.50 14.89
CA ARG A 154 10.34 -32.74 16.25
C ARG A 154 8.86 -33.08 16.16
N SER A 155 8.57 -34.33 16.47
CA SER A 155 7.25 -34.92 16.63
C SER A 155 6.34 -34.11 17.56
N GLY A 156 5.25 -33.58 17.00
CA GLY A 156 4.10 -33.04 17.72
C GLY A 156 3.29 -32.11 16.83
N SER A 157 2.20 -32.61 16.21
CA SER A 157 1.21 -31.85 15.41
C SER A 157 1.83 -30.62 14.71
N ASP A 158 2.86 -30.88 13.90
CA ASP A 158 3.81 -29.89 13.45
C ASP A 158 3.09 -28.90 12.53
N GLY A 159 3.15 -27.62 12.87
CA GLY A 159 2.53 -26.53 12.12
C GLY A 159 3.07 -26.34 10.69
N SER A 160 3.62 -27.39 10.05
CA SER A 160 3.84 -27.51 8.61
C SER A 160 2.61 -26.97 7.88
N PRO A 161 2.80 -26.16 6.82
CA PRO A 161 1.66 -25.77 6.00
C PRO A 161 0.89 -27.04 5.60
N PRO A 162 -0.43 -26.98 5.35
CA PRO A 162 -0.98 -27.84 4.33
C PRO A 162 -0.32 -27.38 3.01
N THR A 163 0.98 -27.64 2.80
CA THR A 163 1.58 -27.57 1.49
C THR A 163 0.78 -28.56 0.70
N LEU A 164 -0.03 -28.02 -0.20
CA LEU A 164 -0.75 -28.81 -1.17
C LEU A 164 0.25 -29.79 -1.75
N ASP A 165 -0.09 -31.07 -1.74
CA ASP A 165 0.79 -32.11 -2.28
C ASP A 165 1.30 -31.66 -3.66
N GLY A 166 2.63 -31.52 -3.79
CA GLY A 166 3.29 -31.04 -5.01
C GLY A 166 3.64 -29.54 -5.05
N ALA A 167 3.44 -28.78 -3.98
CA ALA A 167 3.93 -27.40 -3.89
C ALA A 167 5.45 -27.35 -3.62
N VAL A 168 6.15 -26.48 -4.35
CA VAL A 168 7.57 -26.17 -4.19
C VAL A 168 7.70 -24.92 -3.32
N ILE A 169 8.47 -24.99 -2.23
CA ILE A 169 8.80 -23.80 -1.43
C ILE A 169 9.93 -23.05 -2.12
N VAL A 170 9.66 -21.81 -2.53
CA VAL A 170 10.61 -20.94 -3.24
C VAL A 170 11.58 -20.30 -2.24
N GLY A 171 11.06 -19.76 -1.14
CA GLY A 171 11.88 -19.17 -0.09
C GLY A 171 11.07 -18.27 0.86
N PRO A 172 11.68 -17.81 1.97
CA PRO A 172 11.04 -16.87 2.88
C PRO A 172 10.92 -15.50 2.21
N GLY A 173 9.78 -14.84 2.42
CA GLY A 173 9.57 -13.48 1.93
C GLY A 173 8.14 -13.18 1.49
N ILE A 174 8.00 -12.01 0.88
CA ILE A 174 6.73 -11.36 0.54
C ILE A 174 6.83 -10.63 -0.80
N ASN A 175 5.71 -10.10 -1.28
CA ASN A 175 5.59 -9.27 -2.49
C ASN A 175 6.19 -9.93 -3.74
N HIS A 176 5.99 -11.25 -3.89
CA HIS A 176 6.55 -11.95 -5.04
C HIS A 176 5.88 -11.55 -6.37
N ARG A 177 6.65 -11.66 -7.45
CA ARG A 177 6.21 -11.52 -8.84
C ARG A 177 6.82 -12.63 -9.69
N THR A 178 6.16 -12.94 -10.80
CA THR A 178 6.53 -14.08 -11.63
C THR A 178 6.57 -13.72 -13.10
N ALA A 179 7.45 -14.39 -13.83
CA ALA A 179 7.51 -14.35 -15.28
C ALA A 179 7.68 -15.76 -15.83
N THR A 180 7.07 -16.03 -16.98
CA THR A 180 7.23 -17.32 -17.66
C THR A 180 8.69 -17.53 -18.07
N ALA A 181 9.29 -18.66 -17.65
CA ALA A 181 10.67 -18.98 -18.01
C ALA A 181 10.74 -19.64 -19.40
N ARG A 182 11.81 -19.32 -20.15
CA ARG A 182 12.09 -19.95 -21.45
C ARG A 182 12.31 -21.45 -21.27
N GLY A 183 11.65 -22.27 -22.08
CA GLY A 183 11.76 -23.73 -22.04
C GLY A 183 10.95 -24.41 -20.92
N GLY A 184 10.19 -23.64 -20.14
CA GLY A 184 9.31 -24.13 -19.10
C GLY A 184 9.73 -23.72 -17.69
N GLY A 185 8.77 -23.81 -16.76
CA GLY A 185 8.90 -23.29 -15.40
C GLY A 185 8.61 -21.79 -15.30
N LEU A 186 9.01 -21.20 -14.18
CA LEU A 186 8.84 -19.78 -13.87
C LEU A 186 10.16 -19.16 -13.41
N TRP A 187 10.32 -17.87 -13.64
CA TRP A 187 11.14 -17.04 -12.78
C TRP A 187 10.26 -16.41 -11.71
N VAL A 188 10.72 -16.42 -10.47
CA VAL A 188 10.07 -15.80 -9.33
C VAL A 188 11.04 -14.79 -8.72
N THR A 189 10.59 -13.55 -8.52
CA THR A 189 11.30 -12.54 -7.72
C THR A 189 10.50 -12.26 -6.46
N TRP A 190 11.15 -11.97 -5.33
CA TRP A 190 10.46 -11.67 -4.07
C TRP A 190 11.34 -10.83 -3.12
N GLN A 191 10.72 -10.17 -2.16
CA GLN A 191 11.41 -9.46 -1.08
C GLN A 191 11.59 -10.38 0.12
N THR A 192 12.77 -10.38 0.73
CA THR A 192 13.05 -11.20 1.90
C THR A 192 13.79 -10.41 2.98
N ASN A 193 13.51 -10.69 4.25
CA ASN A 193 14.25 -10.08 5.36
C ASN A 193 15.65 -10.71 5.42
N ARG A 194 16.67 -9.89 5.18
CA ARG A 194 18.08 -10.24 5.36
C ARG A 194 18.70 -9.24 6.33
N ASP A 195 18.98 -9.70 7.54
CA ASP A 195 19.59 -8.91 8.61
C ASP A 195 18.83 -7.62 8.98
N GLY A 196 17.49 -7.64 8.88
CA GLY A 196 16.61 -6.54 9.27
C GLY A 196 16.37 -5.48 8.19
N GLN A 197 16.66 -5.81 6.93
CA GLN A 197 16.30 -5.02 5.74
C GLN A 197 15.65 -5.96 4.71
N PHE A 198 14.76 -5.42 3.87
CA PHE A 198 14.32 -6.18 2.71
C PHE A 198 15.41 -6.14 1.63
N ASP A 199 15.80 -7.30 1.14
CA ASP A 199 16.59 -7.47 -0.08
C ASP A 199 15.71 -8.18 -1.12
N VAL A 200 16.04 -8.06 -2.41
CA VAL A 200 15.30 -8.73 -3.49
C VAL A 200 16.06 -9.97 -3.96
N MET A 201 15.36 -11.09 -3.99
CA MET A 201 15.83 -12.38 -4.49
C MET A 201 15.16 -12.70 -5.82
N ALA A 202 15.84 -13.47 -6.68
CA ALA A 202 15.23 -14.10 -7.84
C ALA A 202 15.67 -15.57 -7.94
N ALA A 203 14.77 -16.44 -8.38
CA ALA A 203 15.07 -17.85 -8.63
C ALA A 203 14.22 -18.41 -9.77
N ARG A 204 14.72 -19.46 -10.42
CA ARG A 204 13.95 -20.24 -11.38
C ARG A 204 13.26 -21.39 -10.64
N VAL A 205 11.98 -21.62 -10.94
CA VAL A 205 11.18 -22.70 -10.38
C VAL A 205 10.75 -23.64 -11.49
N THR A 206 11.03 -24.92 -11.30
CA THR A 206 10.70 -26.02 -12.23
C THR A 206 9.87 -27.09 -11.51
N ASP A 207 9.48 -28.14 -12.23
CA ASP A 207 8.86 -29.32 -11.59
C ASP A 207 9.82 -30.03 -10.62
N ASP A 208 11.13 -29.84 -10.80
CA ASP A 208 12.18 -30.53 -10.06
C ASP A 208 12.67 -29.73 -8.83
N GLY A 209 12.25 -28.47 -8.70
CA GLY A 209 12.52 -27.62 -7.54
C GLY A 209 12.89 -26.19 -7.88
N VAL A 210 13.73 -25.59 -7.03
CA VAL A 210 14.24 -24.22 -7.16
C VAL A 210 15.69 -24.27 -7.66
N GLU A 211 15.99 -23.48 -8.68
CA GLU A 211 17.28 -23.39 -9.36
C GLU A 211 17.71 -21.91 -9.48
N ASP A 212 19.00 -21.66 -9.73
CA ASP A 212 19.54 -20.33 -10.04
C ASP A 212 19.14 -19.20 -9.07
N ALA A 213 18.96 -19.53 -7.78
CA ALA A 213 18.62 -18.56 -6.74
C ALA A 213 19.76 -17.55 -6.54
N ALA A 214 19.44 -16.26 -6.60
CA ALA A 214 20.40 -15.17 -6.47
C ALA A 214 19.78 -13.97 -5.74
N VAL A 215 20.64 -13.21 -5.05
CA VAL A 215 20.33 -11.86 -4.58
C VAL A 215 20.45 -10.92 -5.79
N VAL A 216 19.39 -10.20 -6.12
CA VAL A 216 19.33 -9.28 -7.27
C VAL A 216 19.17 -7.82 -6.86
N GLY A 217 18.82 -7.57 -5.60
CA GLY A 217 18.86 -6.26 -4.95
C GLY A 217 19.34 -6.40 -3.50
N ASP A 218 20.32 -5.60 -3.12
CA ASP A 218 20.94 -5.53 -1.78
C ASP A 218 21.36 -4.09 -1.45
N THR A 219 20.46 -3.12 -1.61
CA THR A 219 20.80 -1.70 -1.45
C THR A 219 21.38 -1.42 -0.04
N PRO A 220 22.59 -0.83 0.08
CA PRO A 220 23.21 -0.65 1.39
C PRO A 220 22.39 0.25 2.33
N SER A 221 22.12 -0.26 3.54
CA SER A 221 21.43 0.48 4.62
C SER A 221 20.01 0.97 4.27
N SER A 222 19.35 0.29 3.33
CA SER A 222 18.00 0.60 2.87
C SER A 222 17.30 -0.68 2.44
N SER A 223 15.98 -0.72 2.54
CA SER A 223 15.20 -1.84 2.03
C SER A 223 14.96 -1.70 0.52
N ASP A 224 15.01 -2.83 -0.20
CA ASP A 224 14.59 -2.97 -1.59
C ASP A 224 13.13 -3.44 -1.65
N TRP A 225 12.30 -2.71 -2.40
CA TRP A 225 10.84 -2.79 -2.35
C TRP A 225 10.17 -3.16 -3.67
N ALA A 226 9.02 -3.79 -3.53
CA ALA A 226 8.00 -4.01 -4.56
C ALA A 226 8.58 -4.48 -5.91
N PRO A 227 9.36 -5.59 -5.93
CA PRO A 227 10.01 -6.06 -7.14
C PRO A 227 8.97 -6.51 -8.17
N ASP A 228 9.33 -6.36 -9.44
CA ASP A 228 8.59 -6.91 -10.58
C ASP A 228 9.55 -7.52 -11.60
N ILE A 229 9.09 -8.49 -12.38
CA ILE A 229 9.95 -9.31 -13.23
C ILE A 229 9.32 -9.54 -14.61
N ALA A 230 10.15 -9.46 -15.66
CA ALA A 230 9.77 -9.86 -17.00
C ALA A 230 10.88 -10.66 -17.67
N CYS A 231 10.48 -11.63 -18.50
CA CYS A 231 11.39 -12.43 -19.30
C CYS A 231 11.19 -12.14 -20.79
N THR A 232 12.29 -12.04 -21.53
CA THR A 232 12.25 -11.99 -23.00
C THR A 232 12.10 -13.39 -23.58
N ARG A 233 11.68 -13.49 -24.85
CA ARG A 233 11.61 -14.78 -25.57
C ARG A 233 12.98 -15.43 -25.72
N ASP A 234 14.04 -14.64 -25.72
CA ASP A 234 15.41 -15.11 -25.82
C ASP A 234 15.95 -15.63 -24.49
N GLY A 235 15.22 -15.43 -23.38
CA GLY A 235 15.58 -15.93 -22.05
C GLY A 235 16.30 -14.91 -21.16
N ASP A 236 16.44 -13.67 -21.60
CA ASP A 236 16.89 -12.58 -20.73
C ASP A 236 15.83 -12.34 -19.65
N VAL A 237 16.28 -12.06 -18.43
CA VAL A 237 15.43 -11.77 -17.28
C VAL A 237 15.70 -10.35 -16.83
N HIS A 238 14.65 -9.58 -16.57
CA HIS A 238 14.75 -8.23 -16.04
C HIS A 238 13.93 -8.12 -14.77
N VAL A 239 14.57 -7.70 -13.68
CA VAL A 239 13.93 -7.41 -12.40
C VAL A 239 14.03 -5.91 -12.16
N VAL A 240 12.92 -5.27 -11.84
CA VAL A 240 12.86 -3.89 -11.37
C VAL A 240 12.38 -3.87 -9.93
N PHE A 241 12.88 -2.93 -9.14
CA PHE A 241 12.48 -2.72 -7.75
C PHE A 241 12.77 -1.26 -7.38
N ASP A 242 12.43 -0.84 -6.17
CA ASP A 242 12.74 0.50 -5.71
C ASP A 242 13.38 0.51 -4.32
N ALA A 243 14.23 1.49 -4.03
CA ALA A 243 14.92 1.59 -2.75
C ALA A 243 15.19 3.05 -2.38
N TYR A 244 15.26 3.35 -1.09
CA TYR A 244 15.70 4.67 -0.63
C TYR A 244 17.22 4.77 -0.75
N THR A 245 17.74 5.66 -1.60
CA THR A 245 19.18 5.73 -1.87
C THR A 245 19.86 6.93 -1.19
N THR A 246 20.37 7.91 -1.95
CA THR A 246 21.16 9.03 -1.43
C THR A 246 20.26 10.07 -0.77
N ASP A 247 19.19 10.47 -1.45
CA ASP A 247 18.30 11.58 -1.06
C ASP A 247 16.81 11.30 -1.32
N GLY A 248 16.47 10.27 -2.09
CA GLY A 248 15.09 9.89 -2.43
C GLY A 248 14.92 8.39 -2.66
N TYR A 249 13.71 8.01 -3.07
CA TYR A 249 13.44 6.66 -3.58
C TYR A 249 13.79 6.61 -5.06
N ASP A 250 14.51 5.57 -5.47
CA ASP A 250 14.91 5.32 -6.86
C ASP A 250 14.32 4.03 -7.39
N VAL A 251 13.96 4.02 -8.68
CA VAL A 251 13.73 2.77 -9.41
C VAL A 251 15.06 2.19 -9.87
N LEU A 252 15.31 0.96 -9.45
CA LEU A 252 16.50 0.18 -9.76
C LEU A 252 16.13 -1.00 -10.67
N ALA A 253 17.10 -1.46 -11.45
CA ALA A 253 16.92 -2.67 -12.25
C ALA A 253 18.18 -3.56 -12.26
N GLN A 254 17.94 -4.86 -12.30
CA GLN A 254 18.94 -5.92 -12.43
C GLN A 254 18.53 -6.85 -13.57
N SER A 255 19.50 -7.28 -14.38
CA SER A 255 19.25 -8.12 -15.57
C SER A 255 20.08 -9.39 -15.54
N ARG A 256 19.51 -10.48 -16.03
CA ARG A 256 20.21 -11.73 -16.35
C ARG A 256 20.28 -11.88 -17.86
N ARG A 257 21.48 -11.98 -18.42
CA ARG A 257 21.74 -12.18 -19.85
C ARG A 257 22.82 -13.22 -20.03
N ASN A 258 22.73 -14.05 -21.07
CA ASN A 258 23.69 -15.14 -21.32
C ASN A 258 23.92 -16.01 -20.06
N ASP A 259 22.83 -16.31 -19.35
CA ASP A 259 22.84 -17.09 -18.12
C ASP A 259 23.62 -16.51 -16.92
N GLN A 260 23.91 -15.22 -16.94
CA GLN A 260 24.60 -14.52 -15.85
C GLN A 260 23.85 -13.25 -15.46
N TRP A 261 23.79 -12.99 -14.16
CA TRP A 261 23.30 -11.72 -13.62
C TRP A 261 24.36 -10.63 -13.85
N ASP A 262 23.92 -9.43 -14.22
CA ASP A 262 24.75 -8.24 -14.42
C ASP A 262 25.18 -7.64 -13.04
N VAL A 263 25.81 -8.48 -12.20
CA VAL A 263 26.18 -8.16 -10.80
C VAL A 263 27.13 -6.95 -10.73
N GLY A 264 26.82 -6.01 -9.83
CA GLY A 264 27.63 -4.79 -9.61
C GLY A 264 27.32 -3.62 -10.56
N SER A 265 26.36 -3.78 -11.47
CA SER A 265 25.85 -2.71 -12.35
C SER A 265 24.37 -2.44 -12.10
N LEU A 266 23.99 -2.18 -10.84
CA LEU A 266 22.63 -1.74 -10.53
C LEU A 266 22.29 -0.53 -11.40
N LEU A 267 21.27 -0.66 -12.23
CA LEU A 267 20.84 0.42 -13.09
C LEU A 267 20.11 1.43 -12.24
N ARG A 268 20.84 2.47 -11.80
CA ARG A 268 20.24 3.72 -11.36
C ARG A 268 19.84 4.50 -12.59
N SER A 269 18.56 4.76 -12.76
CA SER A 269 18.13 5.65 -13.84
C SER A 269 18.52 7.08 -13.47
N PRO A 270 19.26 7.84 -14.29
CA PRO A 270 19.45 9.27 -14.07
C PRO A 270 18.14 10.07 -14.10
N MET A 271 17.02 9.44 -14.47
CA MET A 271 15.68 10.03 -14.38
C MET A 271 15.06 9.89 -12.99
N THR A 272 15.54 8.93 -12.18
CA THR A 272 15.09 8.74 -10.80
C THR A 272 16.07 9.30 -9.79
N ASP A 273 17.34 9.49 -10.18
CA ASP A 273 18.39 10.05 -9.32
C ASP A 273 18.02 11.47 -8.90
N GLY A 274 17.70 11.64 -7.61
CA GLY A 274 17.29 12.90 -7.01
C GLY A 274 16.32 12.73 -5.84
N PRO A 275 15.85 13.84 -5.25
CA PRO A 275 15.10 13.79 -4.00
C PRO A 275 13.65 13.35 -4.16
N ALA A 276 13.19 13.05 -5.37
CA ALA A 276 11.81 12.62 -5.63
C ALA A 276 11.54 11.23 -5.06
N PHE A 277 10.28 10.94 -4.79
CA PHE A 277 9.85 9.58 -4.50
C PHE A 277 9.58 8.83 -5.81
N GLU A 278 10.47 7.93 -6.22
CA GLU A 278 10.29 7.11 -7.43
C GLU A 278 10.13 5.64 -7.04
N ALA A 279 8.94 5.06 -7.22
CA ALA A 279 8.67 3.74 -6.65
C ALA A 279 7.62 2.94 -7.44
N ARG A 280 7.39 1.69 -6.99
CA ARG A 280 6.32 0.80 -7.44
C ARG A 280 6.38 0.54 -8.94
N ALA A 281 7.60 0.27 -9.41
CA ALA A 281 7.86 -0.02 -10.79
C ALA A 281 7.10 -1.28 -11.26
N ARG A 282 6.70 -1.27 -12.53
CA ARG A 282 6.15 -2.41 -13.26
C ARG A 282 6.84 -2.57 -14.58
N ILE A 283 7.13 -3.81 -14.97
CA ILE A 283 7.89 -4.12 -16.18
C ILE A 283 7.11 -5.05 -17.11
N ALA A 284 7.13 -4.75 -18.41
CA ALA A 284 6.66 -5.65 -19.45
C ALA A 284 7.61 -5.68 -20.63
N VAL A 285 7.62 -6.80 -21.35
CA VAL A 285 8.45 -6.99 -22.55
C VAL A 285 7.56 -7.07 -23.77
N ASN A 286 7.92 -6.33 -24.81
CA ASN A 286 7.22 -6.38 -26.09
C ASN A 286 7.67 -7.58 -26.95
N SER A 287 6.98 -7.84 -28.04
CA SER A 287 7.28 -8.95 -28.96
C SER A 287 8.68 -8.91 -29.60
N LYS A 288 9.33 -7.73 -29.58
CA LYS A 288 10.69 -7.47 -30.07
C LYS A 288 11.76 -7.63 -28.97
N GLY A 289 11.41 -8.14 -27.79
CA GLY A 289 12.33 -8.37 -26.67
C GLY A 289 12.75 -7.09 -25.94
N ARG A 290 12.05 -5.96 -26.12
CA ARG A 290 12.36 -4.70 -25.44
C ARG A 290 11.56 -4.60 -24.15
N ALA A 291 12.25 -4.41 -23.03
CA ALA A 291 11.64 -4.16 -21.73
C ALA A 291 11.22 -2.68 -21.58
N TRP A 292 10.03 -2.48 -21.03
CA TRP A 292 9.45 -1.18 -20.69
C TRP A 292 9.04 -1.18 -19.23
N VAL A 293 9.23 -0.04 -18.57
CA VAL A 293 8.99 0.15 -17.15
C VAL A 293 8.02 1.33 -16.99
N ALA A 294 6.98 1.17 -16.18
CA ALA A 294 6.23 2.31 -15.64
C ALA A 294 6.43 2.41 -14.13
N TRP A 295 6.42 3.62 -13.60
CA TRP A 295 6.64 3.86 -12.17
C TRP A 295 5.91 5.11 -11.71
N GLU A 296 5.74 5.23 -10.39
CA GLU A 296 5.19 6.40 -9.73
C GLU A 296 6.29 7.38 -9.37
N GLU A 297 6.03 8.67 -9.57
CA GLU A 297 6.77 9.74 -8.94
C GLU A 297 5.88 10.53 -7.95
N GLY A 298 6.41 10.81 -6.76
CA GLY A 298 5.81 11.70 -5.76
C GLY A 298 6.67 12.93 -5.45
N SER A 299 6.29 13.66 -4.40
CA SER A 299 7.02 14.84 -3.94
C SER A 299 8.51 14.59 -3.70
N GLU A 300 9.30 15.65 -3.93
CA GLU A 300 10.67 15.68 -3.43
C GLU A 300 10.69 15.61 -1.90
N ASN A 301 11.78 15.07 -1.34
CA ASN A 301 11.97 14.93 0.10
C ASN A 301 10.82 14.17 0.77
N TRP A 302 10.26 13.16 0.08
CA TRP A 302 9.15 12.37 0.59
C TRP A 302 9.49 11.73 1.94
N GLY A 303 8.59 11.86 2.91
CA GLY A 303 8.78 11.38 4.27
C GLY A 303 9.79 12.18 5.11
N GLN A 304 10.48 13.16 4.53
CA GLN A 304 11.36 14.07 5.28
C GLN A 304 10.53 15.06 6.10
N GLY A 305 11.20 15.87 6.93
CA GLY A 305 10.54 16.52 8.05
C GLY A 305 9.43 17.49 7.70
N TYR A 306 8.19 17.06 7.95
CA TYR A 306 6.96 17.83 7.81
C TYR A 306 6.13 17.77 9.11
N VAL A 307 5.57 18.91 9.49
CA VAL A 307 4.58 19.07 10.57
C VAL A 307 3.48 20.00 10.07
N SER A 308 2.21 19.67 10.31
CA SER A 308 1.12 20.58 9.99
C SER A 308 1.06 21.72 11.01
N ARG A 309 0.89 22.96 10.54
CA ARG A 309 0.74 24.14 11.41
C ARG A 309 -0.73 24.41 11.73
N MET A 310 -1.42 23.47 12.39
CA MET A 310 -2.81 23.70 12.85
C MET A 310 -2.97 24.85 13.88
N ARG A 311 -1.90 25.59 14.18
CA ARG A 311 -1.83 26.68 15.16
C ARG A 311 -2.52 27.99 14.76
N LYS A 312 -2.79 28.27 13.47
CA LYS A 312 -3.24 29.60 13.00
C LYS A 312 -4.45 29.52 12.06
N LEU A 313 -5.64 29.79 12.61
CA LEU A 313 -6.92 30.03 11.93
C LEU A 313 -7.45 28.90 11.00
N ALA A 314 -8.77 28.88 10.84
CA ALA A 314 -9.50 27.82 10.14
C ALA A 314 -9.14 27.66 8.63
N SER A 315 -8.31 28.55 8.06
CA SER A 315 -8.14 28.74 6.63
C SER A 315 -6.75 28.44 6.07
N ASP A 316 -5.70 28.32 6.88
CA ASP A 316 -4.29 28.34 6.40
C ASP A 316 -3.55 27.00 6.62
N TYR A 317 -4.28 25.88 6.60
CA TYR A 317 -3.87 24.67 7.33
C TYR A 317 -2.77 23.78 6.75
N LEU A 318 -2.25 24.06 5.56
CA LEU A 318 -1.29 23.19 4.90
C LEU A 318 -0.23 24.06 4.23
N GLU A 319 0.93 24.26 4.86
CA GLU A 319 2.15 24.71 4.17
C GLU A 319 2.71 23.54 3.35
N MET A 320 1.87 22.94 2.49
CA MET A 320 2.30 21.96 1.50
C MET A 320 2.85 22.72 0.29
N ALA A 321 3.97 22.26 -0.23
CA ALA A 321 4.53 22.65 -1.52
C ALA A 321 4.76 21.39 -2.35
N ASP A 322 5.09 21.53 -3.62
CA ASP A 322 5.41 20.36 -4.44
C ASP A 322 6.61 19.57 -3.87
N GLU A 323 7.54 20.26 -3.20
CA GLU A 323 8.79 19.71 -2.64
C GLU A 323 8.70 19.36 -1.14
N CYS A 324 7.56 19.56 -0.48
CA CYS A 324 7.40 19.31 0.95
C CYS A 324 5.93 19.07 1.32
N GLY A 325 5.64 17.97 2.00
CA GLY A 325 4.28 17.61 2.36
C GLY A 325 4.19 16.26 3.10
N PRO A 326 2.96 15.78 3.33
CA PRO A 326 2.73 14.47 3.93
C PRO A 326 3.10 13.33 2.96
N LEU A 327 2.95 12.09 3.41
CA LEU A 327 3.29 10.89 2.62
C LEU A 327 2.47 10.77 1.31
N HIS A 328 1.29 11.38 1.22
CA HIS A 328 0.47 11.38 0.00
C HIS A 328 0.10 12.80 -0.43
N ALA A 329 1.04 13.49 -1.09
CA ALA A 329 0.87 14.87 -1.53
C ALA A 329 0.42 14.99 -3.01
N PHE A 330 1.07 14.23 -3.90
CA PHE A 330 0.68 13.98 -5.28
C PHE A 330 1.31 12.68 -5.79
N LYS A 331 0.80 12.16 -6.91
CA LYS A 331 1.44 11.06 -7.67
C LYS A 331 1.33 11.32 -9.17
N ARG A 332 2.44 11.20 -9.89
CA ARG A 332 2.52 11.24 -11.36
C ARG A 332 3.08 9.92 -11.87
N LEU A 333 2.78 9.57 -13.12
CA LEU A 333 3.25 8.33 -13.73
C LEU A 333 4.22 8.62 -14.87
N HIS A 334 5.25 7.80 -14.92
CA HIS A 334 6.20 7.76 -16.03
C HIS A 334 6.18 6.39 -16.68
N VAL A 335 6.60 6.37 -17.94
CA VAL A 335 6.74 5.16 -18.74
C VAL A 335 8.00 5.31 -19.58
N GLY A 336 8.85 4.30 -19.60
CA GLY A 336 10.11 4.36 -20.32
C GLY A 336 10.66 2.99 -20.70
N ARG A 337 11.57 2.97 -21.65
CA ARG A 337 12.25 1.77 -22.11
C ARG A 337 13.47 1.50 -21.23
N LEU A 338 13.61 0.27 -20.74
CA LEU A 338 14.80 -0.15 -20.02
C LEU A 338 15.97 -0.30 -21.01
N GLY A 339 16.92 0.64 -20.95
CA GLY A 339 18.16 0.60 -21.70
C GLY A 339 19.27 -0.14 -20.94
N LYS A 340 20.48 -0.15 -21.51
CA LYS A 340 21.64 -0.80 -20.87
C LYS A 340 22.11 -0.10 -19.59
N TYR A 341 21.94 1.22 -19.49
CA TYR A 341 22.48 2.03 -18.39
C TYR A 341 21.46 2.98 -17.76
N ARG A 342 20.25 3.10 -18.32
CA ARG A 342 19.22 4.05 -17.90
C ARG A 342 17.86 3.65 -18.46
N ILE A 343 16.81 4.21 -17.88
CA ILE A 343 15.47 4.20 -18.47
C ILE A 343 15.36 5.40 -19.43
N GLU A 344 14.81 5.17 -20.62
CA GLU A 344 14.55 6.21 -21.63
C GLU A 344 13.06 6.51 -21.66
N GLU A 345 12.65 7.74 -21.37
CA GLU A 345 11.23 8.09 -21.27
C GLU A 345 10.50 7.97 -22.62
N LEU A 346 9.26 7.48 -22.54
CA LEU A 346 8.33 7.38 -23.65
C LEU A 346 7.96 8.79 -24.15
N THR A 347 8.03 9.01 -25.47
CA THR A 347 7.64 10.29 -26.07
C THR A 347 6.57 10.06 -27.14
N PRO A 348 5.39 10.70 -27.05
CA PRO A 348 4.94 11.63 -25.99
C PRO A 348 4.65 10.92 -24.65
N THR A 349 4.82 11.65 -23.55
CA THR A 349 4.55 11.15 -22.19
C THR A 349 3.06 10.87 -21.95
N LEU A 350 2.73 10.13 -20.89
CA LEU A 350 1.35 9.82 -20.52
C LEU A 350 0.59 11.12 -20.18
N PRO A 351 -0.59 11.40 -20.80
CA PRO A 351 -1.35 12.61 -20.51
C PRO A 351 -1.93 12.61 -19.09
N MET A 352 -1.65 13.67 -18.32
CA MET A 352 -2.12 13.88 -16.94
C MET A 352 -2.77 15.27 -16.75
N PRO A 353 -3.95 15.52 -17.36
CA PRO A 353 -4.56 16.86 -17.42
C PRO A 353 -5.07 17.41 -16.09
N ALA A 354 -5.18 16.61 -15.03
CA ALA A 354 -5.55 17.11 -13.70
C ALA A 354 -4.55 18.13 -13.16
N PHE A 355 -3.25 17.95 -13.42
CA PHE A 355 -2.22 18.93 -13.03
C PHE A 355 -2.40 20.29 -13.73
N GLU A 356 -2.76 20.28 -15.03
CA GLU A 356 -3.09 21.52 -15.75
C GLU A 356 -4.35 22.20 -15.20
N LYS A 357 -5.34 21.42 -14.75
CA LYS A 357 -6.56 21.98 -14.14
C LYS A 357 -6.25 22.63 -12.79
N LEU A 358 -5.38 22.01 -11.98
CA LEU A 358 -4.98 22.50 -10.65
C LEU A 358 -4.34 23.90 -10.76
N THR A 359 -3.37 24.05 -11.64
CA THR A 359 -2.66 25.34 -11.86
C THR A 359 -3.56 26.46 -12.39
N ARG A 360 -4.64 26.12 -13.12
CA ARG A 360 -5.58 27.10 -13.70
C ARG A 360 -6.75 27.47 -12.79
N ARG A 361 -6.87 26.84 -11.62
CA ARG A 361 -8.00 27.06 -10.71
C ARG A 361 -7.94 28.44 -10.04
N ALA A 362 -9.10 29.09 -9.91
CA ALA A 362 -9.21 30.33 -9.16
C ALA A 362 -8.85 30.11 -7.68
N GLY A 363 -7.88 30.88 -7.17
CA GLY A 363 -7.38 30.73 -5.80
C GLY A 363 -6.33 29.63 -5.60
N ALA A 364 -5.77 29.08 -6.69
CA ALA A 364 -4.63 28.17 -6.60
C ALA A 364 -3.47 28.86 -5.85
N PRO A 365 -2.86 28.18 -4.84
CA PRO A 365 -1.68 28.71 -4.16
C PRO A 365 -0.56 29.03 -5.16
N LYS A 366 0.10 30.18 -5.00
CA LYS A 366 1.23 30.55 -5.86
C LYS A 366 2.38 29.56 -5.66
N GLY A 367 2.92 29.03 -6.75
CA GLY A 367 4.09 28.13 -6.73
C GLY A 367 3.76 26.66 -6.44
N VAL A 368 2.48 26.27 -6.45
CA VAL A 368 2.04 24.87 -6.34
C VAL A 368 1.51 24.41 -7.69
N GLU A 369 2.08 23.34 -8.25
CA GLU A 369 1.69 22.84 -9.58
C GLU A 369 1.13 21.41 -9.53
N ARG A 370 1.59 20.58 -8.60
CA ARG A 370 1.33 19.13 -8.61
C ARG A 370 0.41 18.65 -7.49
N LEU A 371 0.37 19.34 -6.35
CA LEU A 371 -0.39 18.88 -5.18
C LEU A 371 -1.86 18.53 -5.50
N GLY A 372 -2.31 17.37 -5.01
CA GLY A 372 -3.70 16.92 -5.12
C GLY A 372 -4.08 16.21 -6.41
N GLY A 373 -3.14 16.04 -7.35
CA GLY A 373 -3.29 15.15 -8.50
C GLY A 373 -2.66 13.79 -8.21
N PHE A 374 -3.44 12.72 -8.36
CA PHE A 374 -2.99 11.37 -8.05
C PHE A 374 -3.21 10.46 -9.25
N TYR A 375 -2.11 10.09 -9.91
CA TYR A 375 -2.03 9.04 -10.92
C TYR A 375 -1.09 7.99 -10.34
N GLU A 376 -1.61 6.85 -9.95
CA GLU A 376 -0.86 5.90 -9.10
C GLU A 376 -1.18 4.44 -9.42
N ARG A 377 -0.34 3.54 -8.91
CA ARG A 377 -0.32 2.09 -9.11
C ARG A 377 -0.40 1.73 -10.60
N PRO A 378 0.62 2.09 -11.39
CA PRO A 378 0.64 1.72 -12.80
C PRO A 378 0.69 0.20 -12.93
N GLU A 379 0.02 -0.33 -13.93
CA GLU A 379 0.20 -1.67 -14.47
C GLU A 379 0.41 -1.53 -15.99
N ILE A 380 1.34 -2.30 -16.55
CA ILE A 380 1.73 -2.18 -17.98
C ILE A 380 1.70 -3.55 -18.66
N ALA A 381 1.22 -3.58 -19.90
CA ALA A 381 1.26 -4.79 -20.72
C ALA A 381 1.35 -4.44 -22.21
N PHE A 382 1.85 -5.39 -23.01
CA PHE A 382 1.77 -5.34 -24.47
C PHE A 382 0.66 -6.28 -24.94
N ASP A 383 -0.31 -5.76 -25.68
CA ASP A 383 -1.34 -6.61 -26.28
C ASP A 383 -0.79 -7.45 -27.45
N GLY A 384 -1.63 -8.33 -28.01
CA GLY A 384 -1.26 -9.21 -29.12
C GLY A 384 -0.89 -8.49 -30.41
N LEU A 385 -1.09 -7.16 -30.50
CA LEU A 385 -0.67 -6.31 -31.61
C LEU A 385 0.58 -5.46 -31.27
N ASP A 386 1.27 -5.78 -30.18
CA ASP A 386 2.46 -5.07 -29.69
C ASP A 386 2.18 -3.60 -29.29
N ARG A 387 0.94 -3.28 -28.89
CA ARG A 387 0.60 -1.94 -28.39
C ARG A 387 0.75 -1.88 -26.87
N LEU A 388 1.31 -0.78 -26.37
CA LEU A 388 1.58 -0.58 -24.96
C LEU A 388 0.34 -0.07 -24.24
N TRP A 389 -0.16 -0.84 -23.28
CA TRP A 389 -1.23 -0.46 -22.39
C TRP A 389 -0.68 -0.01 -21.04
N VAL A 390 -1.24 1.08 -20.52
CA VAL A 390 -0.99 1.57 -19.16
C VAL A 390 -2.33 1.68 -18.46
N VAL A 391 -2.45 1.01 -17.33
CA VAL A 391 -3.61 1.09 -16.43
C VAL A 391 -3.17 1.71 -15.12
N TYR A 392 -4.00 2.57 -14.54
CA TYR A 392 -3.68 3.27 -13.30
C TYR A 392 -4.93 3.66 -12.52
N ARG A 393 -4.75 3.94 -11.23
CA ARG A 393 -5.75 4.59 -10.39
C ARG A 393 -5.63 6.10 -10.52
N HIS A 394 -6.76 6.80 -10.55
CA HIS A 394 -6.75 8.24 -10.59
C HIS A 394 -7.93 8.90 -9.88
N TYR A 395 -7.61 9.99 -9.19
CA TYR A 395 -8.53 11.02 -8.71
C TYR A 395 -7.76 12.35 -8.57
N TYR A 396 -8.46 13.46 -8.44
CA TYR A 396 -7.88 14.72 -8.00
C TYR A 396 -8.75 15.43 -6.97
N LEU A 397 -8.09 16.21 -6.11
CA LEU A 397 -8.72 16.90 -5.00
C LEU A 397 -8.85 18.41 -5.24
N PRO A 398 -10.08 18.92 -5.45
CA PRO A 398 -10.33 20.31 -5.68
C PRO A 398 -10.37 21.14 -4.39
N TRP A 399 -10.12 20.64 -3.17
CA TRP A 399 -10.21 21.46 -1.95
C TRP A 399 -8.88 21.93 -1.37
N LEU A 400 -7.73 21.65 -2.00
CA LEU A 400 -6.48 22.32 -1.64
C LEU A 400 -6.70 23.85 -1.81
N GLY A 401 -7.05 24.53 -0.71
CA GLY A 401 -7.51 25.94 -0.66
C GLY A 401 -9.00 26.24 -0.38
N ILE A 402 -9.91 25.27 -0.14
CA ILE A 402 -11.33 25.50 0.21
C ILE A 402 -11.78 24.64 1.42
N ARG A 403 -12.74 25.17 2.20
CA ARG A 403 -13.22 24.67 3.50
C ARG A 403 -13.31 23.14 3.63
N ARG A 404 -12.93 22.66 4.83
CA ARG A 404 -13.15 21.28 5.32
C ARG A 404 -14.58 20.83 5.07
N ALA A 405 -14.68 19.64 4.52
CA ALA A 405 -15.86 18.83 4.68
C ALA A 405 -15.37 17.44 5.18
N SER A 406 -16.02 16.86 6.18
CA SER A 406 -15.69 15.55 6.80
C SER A 406 -16.25 14.39 5.96
N HIS A 407 -15.46 13.36 5.69
CA HIS A 407 -15.46 12.44 4.54
C HIS A 407 -16.78 11.97 3.91
N VAL A 408 -16.75 11.81 2.58
CA VAL A 408 -17.67 11.01 1.76
C VAL A 408 -16.83 9.95 1.07
N GLN A 409 -17.28 8.69 1.13
CA GLN A 409 -16.60 7.54 0.56
C GLN A 409 -16.83 7.48 -0.96
N GLU A 410 -15.83 7.86 -1.74
CA GLU A 410 -15.80 7.70 -3.19
C GLU A 410 -14.64 6.77 -3.59
N ASP A 411 -14.86 5.88 -4.57
CA ASP A 411 -13.84 4.93 -5.04
C ASP A 411 -12.85 5.60 -6.00
N TRP A 412 -11.58 5.20 -5.94
CA TRP A 412 -10.53 5.57 -6.88
C TRP A 412 -10.90 5.03 -8.27
N GLY A 413 -10.91 5.90 -9.28
CA GLY A 413 -11.23 5.48 -10.64
C GLY A 413 -10.10 4.65 -11.25
N ILE A 414 -10.46 3.57 -11.96
CA ILE A 414 -9.52 2.74 -12.72
C ILE A 414 -9.54 3.18 -14.17
N TYR A 415 -8.39 3.60 -14.69
CA TYR A 415 -8.23 4.18 -16.00
C TYR A 415 -7.27 3.38 -16.86
N ALA A 416 -7.50 3.38 -18.17
CA ALA A 416 -6.61 2.76 -19.13
C ALA A 416 -6.38 3.67 -20.35
N ARG A 417 -5.15 3.69 -20.84
CA ARG A 417 -4.77 4.23 -22.14
C ARG A 417 -3.84 3.26 -22.87
N CYS A 418 -3.91 3.29 -24.19
CA CYS A 418 -3.03 2.55 -25.07
C CYS A 418 -2.18 3.52 -25.87
N TYR A 419 -0.89 3.21 -26.04
CA TYR A 419 -0.01 3.88 -26.98
C TYR A 419 0.32 2.94 -28.15
N ASP A 420 -0.06 3.36 -29.35
CA ASP A 420 0.07 2.58 -30.59
C ASP A 420 1.28 2.99 -31.44
N GLY A 421 2.22 3.77 -30.89
CA GLY A 421 3.36 4.31 -31.63
C GLY A 421 3.08 5.58 -32.44
N LYS A 422 1.82 5.96 -32.64
CA LYS A 422 1.40 7.22 -33.29
C LYS A 422 0.86 8.22 -32.28
N GLY A 423 0.15 7.73 -31.26
CA GLY A 423 -0.43 8.58 -30.22
C GLY A 423 -1.04 7.78 -29.08
N TRP A 424 -1.48 8.50 -28.05
CA TRP A 424 -2.28 7.93 -26.98
C TRP A 424 -3.73 7.79 -27.42
N SER A 425 -4.34 6.66 -27.10
CA SER A 425 -5.76 6.43 -27.26
C SER A 425 -6.59 7.42 -26.42
N LYS A 426 -7.89 7.42 -26.70
CA LYS A 426 -8.90 7.94 -25.78
C LYS A 426 -8.73 7.35 -24.36
N LEU A 427 -9.15 8.09 -23.35
CA LEU A 427 -9.15 7.68 -21.95
C LEU A 427 -10.34 6.77 -21.66
N PHE A 428 -10.05 5.56 -21.21
CA PHE A 428 -11.06 4.63 -20.73
C PHE A 428 -11.12 4.67 -19.22
N ARG A 429 -12.32 4.62 -18.63
CA ARG A 429 -12.53 4.45 -17.19
C ARG A 429 -13.46 3.29 -16.93
N CYS A 430 -13.11 2.39 -16.02
CA CYS A 430 -14.02 1.32 -15.60
C CYS A 430 -15.24 1.89 -14.85
N SER A 431 -16.37 1.21 -14.93
CA SER A 431 -17.63 1.64 -14.29
C SER A 431 -17.61 1.54 -12.76
N VAL A 432 -16.68 0.77 -12.19
CA VAL A 432 -16.48 0.58 -10.74
C VAL A 432 -15.01 0.83 -10.40
N GLY A 433 -14.75 1.49 -9.27
CA GLY A 433 -13.40 1.80 -8.79
C GLY A 433 -12.90 0.87 -7.67
N GLN A 434 -11.78 1.26 -7.05
CA GLN A 434 -11.20 0.63 -5.86
C GLN A 434 -11.44 1.50 -4.63
N GLY A 435 -11.58 0.90 -3.46
CA GLY A 435 -11.99 1.61 -2.24
C GLY A 435 -10.87 1.90 -1.23
N ASP A 436 -9.67 1.33 -1.43
CA ASP A 436 -8.47 1.66 -0.66
C ASP A 436 -7.18 1.44 -1.46
N GLY A 437 -6.10 2.07 -0.99
CA GLY A 437 -4.84 2.21 -1.70
C GLY A 437 -3.97 0.96 -1.75
N MET A 438 -4.28 -0.11 -1.00
CA MET A 438 -3.54 -1.38 -0.99
C MET A 438 -4.23 -2.50 -1.78
N GLN A 439 -5.36 -2.23 -2.43
CA GLN A 439 -6.04 -3.22 -3.27
C GLN A 439 -5.27 -3.50 -4.57
N ARG A 440 -5.03 -4.78 -4.85
CA ARG A 440 -4.35 -5.23 -6.07
C ARG A 440 -5.19 -5.00 -7.33
N LEU A 441 -4.51 -4.53 -8.36
CA LEU A 441 -4.97 -4.44 -9.75
C LEU A 441 -4.10 -5.39 -10.58
N SER A 442 -4.72 -6.20 -11.44
CA SER A 442 -4.04 -7.11 -12.34
C SER A 442 -4.57 -6.92 -13.75
N ILE A 443 -3.68 -7.03 -14.74
CA ILE A 443 -4.02 -6.93 -16.16
C ILE A 443 -3.45 -8.13 -16.91
N ALA A 444 -4.17 -8.59 -17.94
CA ALA A 444 -3.65 -9.59 -18.88
C ALA A 444 -3.79 -9.09 -20.32
N PRO A 445 -2.75 -9.26 -21.15
CA PRO A 445 -2.82 -8.92 -22.57
C PRO A 445 -3.79 -9.85 -23.30
N LEU A 446 -4.61 -9.26 -24.17
CA LEU A 446 -5.48 -9.96 -25.12
C LEU A 446 -4.96 -9.74 -26.53
N LYS A 447 -5.60 -10.38 -27.53
CA LYS A 447 -5.26 -10.17 -28.94
C LYS A 447 -5.33 -8.69 -29.35
N ASP A 448 -6.37 -7.97 -28.93
CA ASP A 448 -6.73 -6.63 -29.39
C ASP A 448 -6.95 -5.62 -28.25
N GLY A 449 -6.36 -5.89 -27.08
CA GLY A 449 -6.47 -5.03 -25.91
C GLY A 449 -6.04 -5.73 -24.64
N ILE A 450 -6.73 -5.44 -23.55
CA ILE A 450 -6.42 -5.98 -22.21
C ILE A 450 -7.69 -6.41 -21.45
N ALA A 451 -7.53 -7.39 -20.58
CA ALA A 451 -8.46 -7.70 -19.50
C ALA A 451 -7.90 -7.18 -18.17
N LEU A 452 -8.79 -6.76 -17.28
CA LEU A 452 -8.44 -6.22 -15.96
C LEU A 452 -9.24 -6.95 -14.88
N ALA A 453 -8.59 -7.32 -13.77
CA ALA A 453 -9.26 -7.78 -12.56
C ALA A 453 -8.74 -7.01 -11.34
N TYR A 454 -9.67 -6.57 -10.50
CA TYR A 454 -9.35 -5.80 -9.31
C TYR A 454 -10.44 -5.97 -8.24
N ALA A 455 -10.05 -5.84 -6.98
CA ALA A 455 -10.99 -5.84 -5.87
C ALA A 455 -11.77 -4.51 -5.81
N THR A 456 -13.06 -4.54 -5.53
CA THR A 456 -13.93 -3.36 -5.44
C THR A 456 -14.39 -3.10 -4.02
N GLY A 457 -14.78 -1.85 -3.74
CA GLY A 457 -15.37 -1.47 -2.47
C GLY A 457 -14.34 -1.31 -1.36
N ARG A 458 -14.81 -0.85 -0.21
CA ARG A 458 -14.04 -0.69 1.04
C ARG A 458 -14.89 -1.22 2.17
N THR A 459 -14.26 -1.79 3.19
CA THR A 459 -14.94 -2.31 4.39
C THR A 459 -15.16 -1.19 5.42
N ASP A 460 -16.28 -0.47 5.23
CA ASP A 460 -16.96 0.61 6.01
C ASP A 460 -16.27 1.99 6.15
N ARG A 461 -16.91 3.16 6.35
CA ARG A 461 -18.26 3.66 6.76
C ARG A 461 -19.30 3.91 5.63
N ARG A 462 -19.96 2.87 5.11
CA ARG A 462 -21.08 3.05 4.16
C ARG A 462 -22.44 2.97 4.86
N ALA A 463 -23.42 3.69 4.31
CA ALA A 463 -24.84 3.41 4.54
C ALA A 463 -25.36 2.23 3.67
N THR A 464 -24.54 1.72 2.74
CA THR A 464 -24.89 0.67 1.77
C THR A 464 -23.97 -0.55 1.85
N ASP A 465 -24.57 -1.74 1.80
CA ASP A 465 -23.91 -3.06 1.84
C ASP A 465 -23.27 -3.43 0.49
N THR A 466 -22.22 -2.73 0.03
CA THR A 466 -21.50 -3.15 -1.20
C THR A 466 -20.26 -3.98 -0.87
N PRO A 467 -20.36 -5.28 -0.59
CA PRO A 467 -19.25 -6.12 -0.16
C PRO A 467 -18.04 -6.10 -1.12
N HIS A 468 -16.86 -6.43 -0.61
CA HIS A 468 -15.69 -6.66 -1.46
C HIS A 468 -15.95 -7.79 -2.46
N ARG A 469 -15.70 -7.49 -3.73
CA ARG A 469 -15.85 -8.42 -4.86
C ARG A 469 -14.74 -8.18 -5.87
N ILE A 470 -14.55 -9.13 -6.77
CA ILE A 470 -13.67 -9.01 -7.92
C ILE A 470 -14.48 -8.44 -9.09
N ALA A 471 -14.05 -7.29 -9.58
CA ALA A 471 -14.49 -6.73 -10.85
C ALA A 471 -13.63 -7.30 -11.99
N LEU A 472 -14.28 -7.62 -13.10
CA LEU A 472 -13.64 -8.00 -14.37
C LEU A 472 -14.07 -7.01 -15.46
N ALA A 473 -13.09 -6.41 -16.14
CA ALA A 473 -13.32 -5.50 -17.25
C ALA A 473 -12.47 -5.89 -18.47
N ARG A 474 -12.89 -5.45 -19.65
CA ARG A 474 -12.15 -5.62 -20.90
C ARG A 474 -12.11 -4.31 -21.65
N VAL A 475 -10.92 -3.91 -22.10
CA VAL A 475 -10.73 -2.75 -22.96
C VAL A 475 -10.12 -3.23 -24.27
N THR A 476 -10.78 -2.91 -25.38
CA THR A 476 -10.28 -3.23 -26.73
C THR A 476 -10.14 -1.97 -27.56
N LEU A 477 -9.22 -2.05 -28.52
CA LEU A 477 -9.04 -1.02 -29.54
C LEU A 477 -8.95 -1.71 -30.89
N ALA A 478 -9.67 -1.16 -31.88
CA ALA A 478 -9.63 -1.65 -33.26
C ALA A 478 -8.17 -1.74 -33.76
N ALA A 479 -7.91 -2.75 -34.58
CA ALA A 479 -6.57 -2.98 -35.12
C ALA A 479 -6.23 -1.90 -36.15
N ASP A 480 -5.18 -1.12 -35.90
CA ASP A 480 -4.51 -0.28 -36.88
C ASP A 480 -3.16 -0.92 -37.28
N ALA A 481 -2.57 -0.44 -38.38
CA ALA A 481 -1.28 -0.93 -38.89
C ALA A 481 -0.14 -0.85 -37.85
N GLU A 482 0.89 -1.69 -38.03
CA GLU A 482 2.02 -1.90 -37.10
C GLU A 482 2.49 -0.64 -36.34
N SER A 483 2.63 -0.80 -35.03
CA SER A 483 3.14 0.22 -34.12
C SER A 483 4.67 0.15 -34.00
N SER A 484 5.30 1.32 -33.90
CA SER A 484 6.68 1.42 -33.43
C SER A 484 6.73 2.43 -32.28
N ILE A 485 7.17 1.97 -31.11
CA ILE A 485 7.23 2.79 -29.91
C ILE A 485 8.63 3.38 -29.77
N PHE A 486 8.69 4.70 -29.67
CA PHE A 486 9.93 5.47 -29.56
C PHE A 486 10.14 5.96 -28.13
N ALA A 487 11.38 5.90 -27.66
CA ALA A 487 11.82 6.46 -26.38
C ALA A 487 13.01 7.39 -26.61
N LYS A 488 13.18 8.39 -25.76
CA LYS A 488 14.31 9.32 -25.82
C LYS A 488 15.01 9.39 -24.45
N PRO A 489 16.32 9.62 -24.42
CA PRO A 489 17.00 9.97 -23.17
C PRO A 489 16.44 11.27 -22.61
N VAL A 490 16.16 11.29 -21.31
CA VAL A 490 15.82 12.51 -20.56
C VAL A 490 16.78 12.63 -19.39
N SER A 491 17.11 13.86 -19.00
CA SER A 491 17.87 14.20 -17.79
C SER A 491 16.97 15.01 -16.87
N LYS A 492 16.94 14.67 -15.57
CA LYS A 492 16.22 15.43 -14.55
C LYS A 492 17.12 16.55 -14.01
N GLU A 493 16.54 17.68 -13.61
CA GLU A 493 17.26 18.70 -12.85
C GLU A 493 17.37 18.25 -11.39
N ASN A 494 18.53 18.52 -10.76
CA ASN A 494 18.77 18.13 -9.38
C ASN A 494 17.94 19.00 -8.43
N GLY A 495 17.04 18.36 -7.67
CA GLY A 495 16.35 19.00 -6.55
C GLY A 495 17.27 19.23 -5.35
N LEU A 496 16.79 19.96 -4.34
CA LEU A 496 17.54 20.22 -3.12
C LEU A 496 17.24 19.13 -2.07
N ALA A 497 18.26 18.34 -1.74
CA ALA A 497 18.16 17.31 -0.70
C ALA A 497 17.94 17.91 0.71
N TYR A 498 16.99 17.33 1.45
CA TYR A 498 16.72 17.67 2.85
C TYR A 498 17.89 17.29 3.77
N LYS A 499 18.23 18.19 4.71
CA LYS A 499 19.22 17.91 5.76
C LYS A 499 18.52 17.43 7.03
N SER A 500 18.62 16.14 7.32
CA SER A 500 18.05 15.55 8.54
C SER A 500 18.73 16.11 9.80
N ARG A 501 17.95 16.23 10.88
CA ARG A 501 18.47 16.50 12.22
C ARG A 501 18.68 15.17 12.92
N GLY A 502 19.86 14.97 13.51
CA GLY A 502 20.13 13.80 14.35
C GLY A 502 19.18 13.74 15.56
N ARG A 503 18.79 12.53 15.96
CA ARG A 503 18.04 12.30 17.20
C ARG A 503 18.96 12.45 18.40
N GLN A 504 18.47 13.06 19.47
CA GLN A 504 19.21 13.10 20.73
C GLN A 504 19.31 11.69 21.32
N GLN A 505 20.47 11.32 21.83
CA GLN A 505 20.75 10.04 22.47
C GLN A 505 21.11 10.34 23.94
N PRO A 506 20.13 10.49 24.84
CA PRO A 506 20.38 10.65 26.27
C PRO A 506 21.09 9.41 26.85
N ASP A 507 21.73 9.57 28.02
CA ASP A 507 22.37 8.45 28.71
C ASP A 507 21.33 7.41 29.17
N PRO A 508 21.62 6.10 29.04
CA PRO A 508 20.72 5.06 29.50
C PRO A 508 20.60 5.04 31.03
N PRO A 509 19.45 4.62 31.58
CA PRO A 509 19.27 4.47 33.03
C PRO A 509 20.23 3.43 33.63
N SER A 510 20.63 2.42 32.84
CA SER A 510 21.71 1.49 33.15
C SER A 510 22.22 0.80 31.88
N ALA A 511 23.36 0.11 31.96
CA ALA A 511 23.93 -0.63 30.82
C ALA A 511 23.03 -1.76 30.27
N ALA A 512 21.96 -2.13 30.97
CA ALA A 512 21.02 -3.16 30.54
C ALA A 512 19.95 -2.65 29.55
N TYR A 513 19.89 -1.35 29.25
CA TYR A 513 18.86 -0.74 28.40
C TYR A 513 19.47 -0.02 27.20
N GLN A 514 18.75 -0.06 26.08
CA GLN A 514 19.03 0.70 24.87
C GLN A 514 17.82 1.58 24.54
N LEU A 515 18.08 2.73 23.93
CA LEU A 515 17.03 3.65 23.50
C LEU A 515 16.54 3.23 22.13
N TYR A 516 15.24 2.99 22.03
CA TYR A 516 14.56 2.78 20.77
C TYR A 516 13.57 3.91 20.54
N PHE A 517 13.36 4.24 19.27
CA PHE A 517 12.41 5.25 18.87
C PHE A 517 11.35 4.69 17.92
N GLY A 518 10.10 5.07 18.13
CA GLY A 518 9.01 4.69 17.26
C GLY A 518 7.95 5.75 17.13
N ASP A 519 6.79 5.33 16.67
CA ASP A 519 5.59 6.14 16.51
C ASP A 519 4.38 5.25 16.83
N LEU A 520 3.51 5.69 17.72
CA LEU A 520 2.35 4.92 18.21
C LEU A 520 1.03 5.65 17.94
N HIS A 521 1.04 6.62 17.03
CA HIS A 521 -0.16 7.32 16.57
C HIS A 521 0.05 7.71 15.11
N ARG A 522 -0.34 6.83 14.19
CA ARG A 522 -0.19 7.06 12.75
C ARG A 522 -1.40 6.53 12.02
N HIS A 523 -2.01 7.40 11.22
CA HIS A 523 -3.11 7.05 10.33
C HIS A 523 -2.62 6.69 8.94
N THR A 524 -3.48 5.99 8.20
CA THR A 524 -3.34 5.73 6.77
C THR A 524 -4.63 6.08 6.04
N ASP A 525 -4.68 5.77 4.75
CA ASP A 525 -5.84 5.90 3.89
C ASP A 525 -7.05 5.05 4.34
N LEU A 526 -6.84 4.14 5.31
CA LEU A 526 -7.89 3.40 6.00
C LEU A 526 -8.65 4.23 7.04
N SER A 527 -8.09 5.33 7.54
CA SER A 527 -8.81 6.28 8.38
C SER A 527 -9.55 7.33 7.53
N LEU A 528 -10.89 7.34 7.64
CA LEU A 528 -11.79 8.21 6.87
C LEU A 528 -11.84 9.63 7.43
N CYS A 529 -10.73 10.16 7.93
CA CYS A 529 -10.59 11.52 8.45
C CYS A 529 -9.59 12.33 7.61
N ASN A 530 -8.62 11.68 6.94
CA ASN A 530 -7.65 12.29 6.03
C ASN A 530 -7.15 11.35 4.90
N VAL A 531 -8.06 10.52 4.36
CA VAL A 531 -7.80 9.49 3.33
C VAL A 531 -6.75 9.84 2.28
N PRO A 532 -6.80 10.99 1.59
CA PRO A 532 -5.92 11.19 0.45
C PRO A 532 -4.54 11.76 0.79
N THR A 533 -4.22 11.94 2.08
CA THR A 533 -3.00 12.65 2.49
C THR A 533 -2.06 11.82 3.35
N ASP A 534 -2.57 10.86 4.13
CA ASP A 534 -1.74 10.06 5.03
C ASP A 534 -0.98 8.94 4.30
N GLY A 535 -1.42 8.55 3.11
CA GLY A 535 -0.84 7.44 2.34
C GLY A 535 -1.30 6.07 2.85
N THR A 536 -0.78 5.03 2.24
CA THR A 536 -1.17 3.63 2.51
C THR A 536 -0.42 3.02 3.71
N LEU A 537 -0.87 1.86 4.19
CA LEU A 537 -0.10 1.02 5.13
C LEU A 537 1.36 0.82 4.66
N GLU A 538 1.58 0.55 3.37
CA GLU A 538 2.93 0.38 2.80
C GLU A 538 3.73 1.69 2.83
N ASP A 539 3.10 2.85 2.57
CA ASP A 539 3.76 4.16 2.68
C ASP A 539 4.23 4.41 4.12
N ALA A 540 3.39 4.10 5.12
CA ALA A 540 3.74 4.27 6.53
C ALA A 540 4.95 3.39 6.93
N TYR A 541 5.00 2.14 6.49
CA TYR A 541 6.14 1.24 6.76
C TYR A 541 7.41 1.66 6.02
N ARG A 542 7.31 2.04 4.74
CA ARG A 542 8.43 2.60 3.94
C ARG A 542 9.04 3.83 4.60
N TYR A 543 8.19 4.75 5.06
CA TYR A 543 8.62 5.92 5.82
C TYR A 543 9.33 5.52 7.12
N ALA A 544 8.72 4.64 7.91
CA ALA A 544 9.26 4.26 9.21
C ALA A 544 10.61 3.54 9.10
N ILE A 545 10.75 2.61 8.15
CA ILE A 545 11.94 1.77 7.98
C ILE A 545 13.10 2.58 7.36
N ASP A 546 12.88 3.23 6.21
CA ASP A 546 14.00 3.76 5.43
C ASP A 546 14.26 5.25 5.68
N VAL A 547 13.19 6.04 5.81
CA VAL A 547 13.29 7.51 5.85
C VAL A 547 13.48 8.00 7.28
N ALA A 548 12.52 7.70 8.16
CA ALA A 548 12.59 8.07 9.56
C ALA A 548 13.57 7.19 10.34
N ARG A 549 13.81 5.95 9.89
CA ARG A 549 14.64 4.96 10.58
C ARG A 549 14.19 4.74 12.02
N LEU A 550 12.90 4.48 12.19
CA LEU A 550 12.30 4.05 13.44
C LEU A 550 12.69 2.61 13.76
N ASP A 551 12.67 2.29 15.05
CA ASP A 551 12.85 0.95 15.57
C ASP A 551 11.53 0.20 15.71
N PHE A 552 10.41 0.94 15.86
CA PHE A 552 9.06 0.36 15.89
C PHE A 552 7.97 1.32 15.37
N LEU A 553 6.85 0.76 14.92
CA LEU A 553 5.68 1.53 14.48
C LEU A 553 4.39 0.81 14.90
N GLY A 554 3.46 1.55 15.52
CA GLY A 554 2.06 1.17 15.64
C GLY A 554 1.19 2.06 14.75
N ILE A 555 0.55 1.46 13.75
CA ILE A 555 -0.43 2.15 12.91
C ILE A 555 -1.77 2.12 13.64
N THR A 556 -2.36 3.28 13.87
CA THR A 556 -3.55 3.47 14.71
C THR A 556 -4.71 3.97 13.88
N ASP A 557 -5.04 3.28 12.80
CA ASP A 557 -6.25 3.61 12.04
C ASP A 557 -7.50 3.48 12.92
N HIS A 558 -8.50 4.34 12.69
CA HIS A 558 -9.69 4.36 13.53
C HIS A 558 -10.44 3.03 13.45
N SER A 559 -10.66 2.38 14.60
CA SER A 559 -11.49 1.16 14.72
C SER A 559 -12.85 1.29 14.04
N ARG A 560 -13.50 2.46 14.12
CA ARG A 560 -14.79 2.75 13.45
C ARG A 560 -14.75 2.71 11.91
N ASP A 561 -13.57 2.93 11.34
CA ASP A 561 -13.31 2.85 9.89
C ASP A 561 -12.67 1.49 9.51
N ILE A 562 -12.38 0.66 10.52
CA ILE A 562 -11.99 -0.74 10.40
C ILE A 562 -13.18 -1.61 10.79
N ALA A 563 -14.22 -1.60 9.93
CA ALA A 563 -15.40 -2.45 10.10
C ALA A 563 -16.11 -2.26 11.46
N GLY A 564 -16.17 -1.03 11.98
CA GLY A 564 -16.81 -0.71 13.25
C GLY A 564 -16.14 -1.37 14.47
N GLY A 565 -14.88 -1.79 14.36
CA GLY A 565 -14.16 -2.53 15.38
C GLY A 565 -14.45 -4.04 15.39
N ASN A 566 -14.89 -4.59 14.26
CA ASN A 566 -15.10 -6.03 14.11
C ASN A 566 -13.76 -6.76 13.88
N VAL A 567 -13.32 -7.51 14.89
CA VAL A 567 -12.07 -8.31 14.86
C VAL A 567 -12.07 -9.39 13.77
N ASP A 568 -13.23 -9.89 13.38
CA ASP A 568 -13.35 -10.91 12.34
C ASP A 568 -13.52 -10.30 10.93
N SER A 569 -13.28 -9.00 10.77
CA SER A 569 -13.42 -8.32 9.49
C SER A 569 -12.24 -8.54 8.55
N LEU A 570 -12.52 -8.51 7.24
CA LEU A 570 -11.48 -8.52 6.21
C LEU A 570 -10.51 -7.34 6.36
N LEU A 571 -10.97 -6.18 6.83
CA LEU A 571 -10.09 -5.02 6.96
C LEU A 571 -9.06 -5.22 8.07
N TRP A 572 -9.52 -5.63 9.26
CA TRP A 572 -8.62 -5.92 10.36
C TRP A 572 -7.66 -7.07 10.01
N TRP A 573 -8.17 -8.12 9.36
CA TRP A 573 -7.34 -9.20 8.84
C TRP A 573 -6.24 -8.72 7.90
N ARG A 574 -6.53 -7.76 7.01
CA ARG A 574 -5.51 -7.17 6.13
C ARG A 574 -4.48 -6.36 6.94
N CYS A 575 -4.91 -5.55 7.91
CA CYS A 575 -4.01 -4.78 8.77
C CYS A 575 -3.05 -5.67 9.56
N THR A 576 -3.54 -6.75 10.17
CA THR A 576 -2.72 -7.65 11.00
C THR A 576 -1.71 -8.44 10.17
N LYS A 577 -2.06 -8.80 8.92
CA LYS A 577 -1.10 -9.34 7.97
C LYS A 577 0.05 -8.37 7.69
N GLU A 578 -0.21 -7.07 7.54
CA GLU A 578 0.88 -6.11 7.29
C GLU A 578 1.84 -5.95 8.47
N VAL A 579 1.36 -6.06 9.71
CA VAL A 579 2.23 -6.03 10.90
C VAL A 579 3.29 -7.14 10.82
N THR A 580 2.87 -8.36 10.51
CA THR A 580 3.82 -9.49 10.43
C THR A 580 4.67 -9.46 9.17
N ARG A 581 4.13 -9.00 8.03
CA ARG A 581 4.89 -8.84 6.78
C ARG A 581 5.99 -7.79 6.86
N HIS A 582 5.81 -6.73 7.64
CA HIS A 582 6.78 -5.63 7.76
C HIS A 582 7.61 -5.68 9.05
N THR A 583 7.51 -6.73 9.86
CA THR A 583 8.42 -6.93 10.99
C THR A 583 9.77 -7.43 10.46
N LEU A 584 10.79 -6.57 10.52
CA LEU A 584 12.17 -6.83 10.07
C LEU A 584 13.09 -6.98 11.28
N ALA A 585 12.79 -7.93 12.16
CA ALA A 585 13.65 -8.19 13.32
C ALA A 585 15.08 -8.58 12.87
N PRO A 586 16.13 -8.13 13.59
CA PRO A 586 16.09 -7.35 14.83
C PRO A 586 16.15 -5.82 14.61
N ARG A 587 15.92 -5.28 13.39
CA ARG A 587 16.07 -3.84 13.12
C ARG A 587 14.77 -3.05 13.26
N PHE A 588 13.64 -3.60 12.85
CA PHE A 588 12.36 -2.88 12.91
C PHE A 588 11.21 -3.79 13.35
N ILE A 589 10.35 -3.30 14.25
CA ILE A 589 9.24 -4.04 14.85
C ILE A 589 7.92 -3.32 14.58
N ALA A 590 7.02 -3.97 13.84
CA ALA A 590 5.64 -3.49 13.73
C ALA A 590 4.81 -3.95 14.94
N MET A 591 3.93 -3.08 15.42
CA MET A 591 3.02 -3.30 16.56
C MET A 591 1.59 -3.50 16.08
N PHE A 592 0.83 -4.37 16.76
CA PHE A 592 -0.62 -4.39 16.59
C PHE A 592 -1.20 -3.18 17.32
N ALA A 593 -1.81 -2.28 16.56
CA ALA A 593 -2.40 -1.07 17.11
C ALA A 593 -3.62 -0.65 16.30
N TYR A 594 -4.47 0.17 16.93
CA TYR A 594 -5.62 0.83 16.30
C TYR A 594 -6.03 2.05 17.17
N GLU A 595 -6.75 3.02 16.61
CA GLU A 595 -7.33 4.09 17.42
C GLU A 595 -8.77 3.75 17.83
N HIS A 596 -9.04 3.83 19.13
CA HIS A 596 -10.37 3.71 19.71
C HIS A 596 -10.96 5.10 19.92
N SER A 597 -11.86 5.53 19.01
CA SER A 597 -12.22 6.95 18.85
C SER A 597 -13.69 7.24 19.11
N ARG A 598 -14.02 7.55 20.36
CA ARG A 598 -15.41 7.78 20.78
C ARG A 598 -15.66 9.27 20.97
N GLY A 599 -16.89 9.72 20.69
CA GLY A 599 -17.31 11.13 20.88
C GLY A 599 -16.97 11.70 22.27
N GLY A 600 -15.81 12.35 22.36
CA GLY A 600 -15.25 12.95 23.56
C GLY A 600 -14.15 12.16 24.27
N GLU A 601 -13.47 11.21 23.62
CA GLU A 601 -12.25 10.55 24.11
C GLU A 601 -11.66 9.64 23.03
N ASP A 602 -10.42 9.91 22.63
CA ASP A 602 -9.70 9.07 21.67
C ASP A 602 -8.45 8.51 22.35
N HIS A 603 -8.23 7.20 22.22
CA HIS A 603 -7.00 6.56 22.67
C HIS A 603 -6.47 5.62 21.59
N ASN A 604 -5.15 5.62 21.43
CA ASN A 604 -4.47 4.57 20.69
C ASN A 604 -4.41 3.32 21.55
N VAL A 605 -4.79 2.17 21.00
CA VAL A 605 -4.67 0.87 21.66
C VAL A 605 -3.48 0.15 21.04
N VAL A 606 -2.59 -0.37 21.88
CA VAL A 606 -1.38 -1.11 21.47
C VAL A 606 -1.42 -2.48 22.15
N SER A 607 -1.11 -3.54 21.41
CA SER A 607 -1.18 -4.91 21.92
C SER A 607 -0.07 -5.81 21.36
N LEU A 608 0.27 -6.87 22.10
CA LEU A 608 1.08 -7.98 21.59
C LEU A 608 0.28 -8.94 20.71
N LYS A 609 -1.05 -8.82 20.67
CA LYS A 609 -1.97 -9.71 19.95
C LYS A 609 -2.83 -8.90 18.95
N PRO A 610 -3.34 -9.53 17.88
CA PRO A 610 -4.19 -8.86 16.89
C PRO A 610 -5.63 -8.65 17.40
N VAL A 611 -5.79 -7.96 18.53
CA VAL A 611 -7.10 -7.64 19.13
C VAL A 611 -7.70 -6.39 18.51
N LEU A 612 -9.03 -6.37 18.40
CA LEU A 612 -9.82 -5.22 17.99
C LEU A 612 -11.16 -5.27 18.72
N TRP A 613 -11.61 -4.12 19.21
CA TRP A 613 -12.90 -4.02 19.89
C TRP A 613 -13.81 -3.02 19.19
N PRO A 614 -15.15 -3.18 19.33
CA PRO A 614 -16.12 -2.26 18.74
C PRO A 614 -15.90 -0.81 19.19
N ASP A 615 -15.83 0.12 18.22
CA ASP A 615 -15.65 1.56 18.46
C ASP A 615 -16.64 2.14 19.49
N SER A 616 -17.88 1.63 19.48
CA SER A 616 -18.94 2.06 20.40
C SER A 616 -18.67 1.74 21.89
N MET A 617 -17.69 0.89 22.20
CA MET A 617 -17.41 0.43 23.55
C MET A 617 -16.79 1.53 24.44
N PRO A 618 -17.33 1.81 25.64
CA PRO A 618 -16.71 2.73 26.61
C PRO A 618 -15.40 2.19 27.20
N PHE A 619 -14.41 3.05 27.48
CA PHE A 619 -13.13 2.63 28.07
C PHE A 619 -13.24 1.83 29.38
N PRO A 620 -14.10 2.18 30.36
CA PRO A 620 -14.23 1.37 31.57
C PRO A 620 -14.74 -0.05 31.32
N GLN A 621 -15.40 -0.30 30.18
CA GLN A 621 -15.78 -1.64 29.75
C GLN A 621 -14.64 -2.29 28.97
N LEU A 622 -14.01 -1.55 28.06
CA LEU A 622 -12.87 -2.01 27.28
C LEU A 622 -11.72 -2.49 28.17
N TRP A 623 -11.31 -1.70 29.17
CA TRP A 623 -10.22 -2.07 30.09
C TRP A 623 -10.52 -3.34 30.90
N ARG A 624 -11.78 -3.69 31.15
CA ARG A 624 -12.14 -4.97 31.81
C ARG A 624 -11.93 -6.18 30.90
N LEU A 625 -11.86 -5.97 29.59
CA LEU A 625 -11.62 -7.00 28.59
C LEU A 625 -10.14 -7.06 28.18
N MET A 626 -9.36 -6.02 28.46
CA MET A 626 -7.92 -5.99 28.20
C MET A 626 -7.19 -6.93 29.17
N ASP A 627 -6.17 -7.59 28.64
CA ASP A 627 -5.19 -8.32 29.41
C ASP A 627 -3.93 -7.46 29.61
N ASN A 628 -2.94 -7.98 30.34
CA ASN A 628 -1.66 -7.30 30.55
C ASN A 628 -0.81 -7.19 29.27
N ASP A 629 -1.28 -7.73 28.14
CA ASP A 629 -0.64 -7.67 26.83
C ASP A 629 -1.27 -6.59 25.93
N THR A 630 -2.10 -5.72 26.52
CA THR A 630 -2.77 -4.61 25.83
C THR A 630 -2.85 -3.37 26.73
N PHE A 631 -2.59 -2.19 26.18
CA PHE A 631 -2.82 -0.91 26.88
C PHE A 631 -3.36 0.15 25.91
N SER A 632 -3.88 1.25 26.47
CA SER A 632 -4.35 2.41 25.72
C SER A 632 -3.63 3.70 26.10
N ILE A 633 -3.49 4.60 25.13
CA ILE A 633 -2.78 5.88 25.23
C ILE A 633 -3.73 7.01 24.82
N PRO A 634 -4.21 7.86 25.74
CA PRO A 634 -4.99 9.05 25.39
C PRO A 634 -4.14 10.02 24.58
N HIS A 635 -4.78 10.65 23.60
CA HIS A 635 -4.16 11.66 22.74
C HIS A 635 -5.08 12.85 22.47
N GLN A 636 -4.53 13.89 21.84
CA GLN A 636 -5.26 15.11 21.53
C GLN A 636 -6.33 14.86 20.45
N THR A 637 -7.57 15.24 20.70
CA THR A 637 -8.67 15.03 19.75
C THR A 637 -8.95 16.29 18.92
N VAL A 638 -8.94 17.47 19.55
CA VAL A 638 -9.17 18.78 18.90
C VAL A 638 -8.32 19.85 19.56
N CYS A 639 -7.71 20.72 18.76
CA CYS A 639 -7.17 22.00 19.25
C CYS A 639 -8.17 23.13 18.97
N PRO A 640 -8.87 23.66 19.98
CA PRO A 640 -9.61 24.91 19.80
C PRO A 640 -8.62 26.04 19.45
N PRO A 641 -9.07 27.08 18.72
CA PRO A 641 -8.26 28.27 18.47
C PRO A 641 -7.73 28.83 19.80
N ILE A 642 -6.51 29.38 19.79
CA ILE A 642 -5.95 30.05 20.96
C ILE A 642 -6.88 31.21 21.34
N PRO A 643 -7.49 31.22 22.54
CA PRO A 643 -8.37 32.28 22.94
C PRO A 643 -7.59 33.61 23.12
N PRO A 644 -8.27 34.77 23.02
CA PRO A 644 -7.61 36.09 23.08
C PRO A 644 -6.79 36.36 24.34
N ASN A 645 -7.08 35.63 25.43
CA ASN A 645 -6.35 35.71 26.70
C ASN A 645 -5.00 34.96 26.68
N GLY A 646 -4.68 34.25 25.60
CA GLY A 646 -3.44 33.48 25.45
C GLY A 646 -3.40 32.17 26.26
N GLU A 647 -4.44 31.84 27.04
CA GLU A 647 -4.48 30.59 27.77
C GLU A 647 -4.83 29.43 26.85
N MET A 648 -3.90 28.48 26.72
CA MET A 648 -4.13 27.30 25.90
C MET A 648 -5.25 26.44 26.50
N PRO A 649 -6.33 26.13 25.74
CA PRO A 649 -7.41 25.25 26.20
C PRO A 649 -6.89 23.83 26.43
N LEU A 650 -7.59 22.99 27.19
CA LEU A 650 -7.21 21.57 27.28
C LEU A 650 -7.18 20.92 25.89
N GLY A 651 -6.16 20.09 25.64
CA GLY A 651 -6.01 19.37 24.36
C GLY A 651 -6.68 18.01 24.37
N LEU A 652 -6.98 17.46 25.55
CA LEU A 652 -7.82 16.29 25.74
C LEU A 652 -9.27 16.70 26.01
N ASP A 653 -10.19 15.78 25.75
CA ASP A 653 -11.58 15.97 26.19
C ASP A 653 -11.67 15.90 27.74
N GLN A 654 -12.61 16.66 28.31
CA GLN A 654 -12.85 16.70 29.75
C GLN A 654 -13.19 15.32 30.34
N LYS A 655 -13.75 14.40 29.55
CA LYS A 655 -14.10 13.05 29.99
C LYS A 655 -12.91 12.16 30.28
N THR A 656 -11.75 12.44 29.66
CA THR A 656 -10.53 11.62 29.78
C THR A 656 -10.18 11.28 31.23
N TRP A 657 -10.38 12.23 32.14
CA TRP A 657 -10.05 12.11 33.56
C TRP A 657 -11.26 11.87 34.48
N THR A 658 -12.39 11.40 33.95
CA THR A 658 -13.57 11.01 34.77
C THR A 658 -13.48 9.59 35.32
N TYR A 659 -12.57 8.79 34.79
CA TYR A 659 -12.19 7.46 35.24
C TYR A 659 -10.73 7.22 34.87
N GLY A 660 -10.17 6.13 35.38
CA GLY A 660 -8.90 5.63 34.89
C GLY A 660 -8.57 4.25 35.43
N ASP A 661 -7.56 3.69 34.79
CA ASP A 661 -7.02 2.38 35.04
C ASP A 661 -5.51 2.51 34.80
N ASN A 662 -4.71 2.51 35.86
CA ASN A 662 -3.26 2.70 35.74
C ASN A 662 -2.58 1.44 35.17
N ASP A 663 -3.25 0.30 35.14
CA ASP A 663 -2.70 -0.93 34.57
C ASP A 663 -2.82 -0.91 33.04
N HIS A 664 -3.91 -0.35 32.50
CA HIS A 664 -4.19 -0.31 31.07
C HIS A 664 -4.02 1.07 30.43
N ARG A 665 -3.85 2.15 31.21
CA ARG A 665 -3.56 3.51 30.73
C ARG A 665 -2.32 4.07 31.43
N ARG A 666 -1.17 3.59 30.99
CA ARG A 666 0.15 3.90 31.57
C ARG A 666 0.83 5.10 30.94
N LEU A 667 0.47 5.43 29.70
CA LEU A 667 1.11 6.48 28.92
C LEU A 667 0.11 7.59 28.59
N ILE A 668 0.63 8.74 28.23
CA ILE A 668 -0.10 9.83 27.57
C ILE A 668 0.74 10.36 26.42
N GLU A 669 0.08 10.65 25.28
CA GLU A 669 0.71 11.40 24.20
C GLU A 669 0.81 12.87 24.61
N ILE A 670 1.94 13.25 25.23
CA ILE A 670 2.13 14.59 25.73
C ILE A 670 2.34 15.61 24.61
N TYR A 671 2.86 15.17 23.46
CA TYR A 671 3.08 16.03 22.29
C TYR A 671 2.66 15.30 21.01
N GLN A 672 1.99 16.03 20.12
CA GLN A 672 1.53 15.49 18.84
C GLN A 672 2.02 16.32 17.65
N GLY A 673 2.59 15.67 16.64
CA GLY A 673 3.19 16.29 15.46
C GLY A 673 2.18 17.01 14.56
N CYS A 674 1.02 16.41 14.30
CA CYS A 674 -0.07 16.98 13.50
C CYS A 674 -0.55 18.34 14.03
N ARG A 675 -0.66 18.45 15.36
CA ARG A 675 -1.11 19.69 16.01
C ARG A 675 0.07 20.61 16.35
N ASP A 676 1.31 20.12 16.23
CA ASP A 676 2.55 20.76 16.67
C ASP A 676 2.34 21.34 18.08
N ARG A 677 1.96 20.50 19.05
CA ARG A 677 1.49 21.00 20.35
C ARG A 677 1.69 20.01 21.49
N ALA A 678 2.20 20.51 22.61
CA ALA A 678 2.24 19.80 23.89
C ALA A 678 0.97 20.03 24.75
N ILE A 679 0.62 19.05 25.57
CA ILE A 679 -0.51 19.07 26.53
C ILE A 679 -0.05 18.83 27.98
N GLU A 680 1.01 19.51 28.39
CA GLU A 680 1.53 19.45 29.77
C GLU A 680 0.46 19.79 30.82
N ARG A 681 -0.46 20.71 30.51
CA ARG A 681 -1.57 21.06 31.41
C ARG A 681 -2.51 19.87 31.63
N ASP A 682 -2.87 19.17 30.55
CA ASP A 682 -3.73 17.99 30.62
C ASP A 682 -3.05 16.85 31.39
N ALA A 683 -1.75 16.65 31.18
CA ALA A 683 -0.96 15.68 31.93
C ALA A 683 -0.96 15.98 33.44
N ASN A 684 -0.73 17.24 33.83
CA ASN A 684 -0.78 17.66 35.23
C ASN A 684 -2.16 17.42 35.87
N VAL A 685 -3.26 17.65 35.14
CA VAL A 685 -4.62 17.33 35.64
C VAL A 685 -4.76 15.84 35.96
N GLY A 686 -4.18 14.97 35.14
CA GLY A 686 -4.15 13.53 35.39
C GLY A 686 -3.31 13.16 36.61
N LEU A 687 -2.11 13.73 36.73
CA LEU A 687 -1.19 13.51 37.86
C LEU A 687 -1.80 13.99 39.19
N ASP A 688 -2.43 15.17 39.21
CA ASP A 688 -3.11 15.74 40.39
C ASP A 688 -4.28 14.86 40.87
N LYS A 689 -4.85 14.04 39.98
CA LYS A 689 -5.89 13.04 40.30
C LYS A 689 -5.33 11.67 40.70
N GLY A 690 -4.00 11.50 40.74
CA GLY A 690 -3.33 10.28 41.17
C GLY A 690 -3.10 9.24 40.07
N HIS A 691 -3.19 9.61 38.79
CA HIS A 691 -2.80 8.71 37.69
C HIS A 691 -1.28 8.56 37.62
N ILE A 692 -0.81 7.38 37.23
CA ILE A 692 0.60 7.09 36.98
C ILE A 692 0.81 7.13 35.47
N LEU A 693 1.58 8.12 34.99
CA LEU A 693 1.71 8.42 33.57
C LEU A 693 3.18 8.45 33.14
N GLY A 694 3.52 7.68 32.12
CA GLY A 694 4.67 7.90 31.25
C GLY A 694 4.30 8.81 30.07
N PHE A 695 5.32 9.34 29.40
CA PHE A 695 5.14 10.36 28.37
C PHE A 695 5.71 9.89 27.04
N ILE A 696 4.92 10.01 25.98
CA ILE A 696 5.38 9.79 24.60
C ILE A 696 4.99 10.97 23.72
N ALA A 697 5.64 11.06 22.56
CA ALA A 697 5.22 11.92 21.47
C ALA A 697 4.97 11.06 20.23
N SER A 698 3.96 11.39 19.44
CA SER A 698 3.64 10.64 18.21
C SER A 698 3.16 11.57 17.10
N SER A 699 3.05 11.07 15.86
CA SER A 699 2.82 11.95 14.71
C SER A 699 1.37 12.43 14.59
N ASP A 700 0.40 11.51 14.70
CA ASP A 700 -0.96 11.62 14.13
C ASP A 700 -0.86 11.97 12.61
N HIS A 701 -1.95 12.42 11.98
CA HIS A 701 -2.06 12.76 10.56
C HIS A 701 -0.94 13.64 10.03
N TYR A 702 -0.64 13.49 8.74
CA TYR A 702 0.28 14.28 7.91
C TYR A 702 1.74 14.30 8.35
N SER A 703 2.03 14.22 9.65
CA SER A 703 3.33 14.52 10.21
C SER A 703 4.32 13.39 10.02
N THR A 704 5.53 13.78 9.63
CA THR A 704 6.66 12.89 9.33
C THR A 704 7.90 13.29 10.16
N SER A 705 7.74 14.17 11.15
CA SER A 705 8.82 14.60 12.03
C SER A 705 8.33 15.25 13.32
N ALA A 706 9.28 15.68 14.16
CA ALA A 706 9.09 16.41 15.42
C ALA A 706 8.52 15.60 16.60
N SER A 707 7.92 14.43 16.37
CA SER A 707 7.35 13.60 17.44
C SER A 707 7.67 12.12 17.25
N PHE A 708 8.39 11.55 18.22
CA PHE A 708 8.73 10.14 18.27
C PHE A 708 8.57 9.60 19.70
N ALA A 709 8.08 8.37 19.82
CA ALA A 709 7.99 7.66 21.08
C ALA A 709 9.37 7.09 21.40
N GLY A 710 10.04 7.61 22.43
CA GLY A 710 11.32 7.09 22.92
C GLY A 710 11.10 6.09 24.06
N VAL A 711 11.73 4.92 24.00
CA VAL A 711 11.60 3.86 25.01
C VAL A 711 12.96 3.24 25.34
N TRP A 712 13.23 3.07 26.62
CA TRP A 712 14.38 2.32 27.11
C TRP A 712 13.98 0.86 27.29
N ALA A 713 14.46 -0.05 26.44
CA ALA A 713 14.18 -1.48 26.53
C ALA A 713 15.47 -2.32 26.49
N PRO A 714 15.48 -3.53 27.08
CA PRO A 714 16.68 -4.36 27.13
C PRO A 714 17.09 -4.93 25.76
N GLU A 715 16.12 -5.14 24.88
CA GLU A 715 16.31 -5.70 23.55
C GLU A 715 15.26 -5.15 22.57
N ARG A 716 15.52 -5.26 21.27
CA ARG A 716 14.62 -4.82 20.21
C ARG A 716 13.67 -5.94 19.78
N THR A 717 12.81 -6.37 20.70
CA THR A 717 11.73 -7.33 20.43
C THR A 717 10.38 -6.67 20.67
N ARG A 718 9.31 -7.19 20.04
CA ARG A 718 7.95 -6.66 20.22
C ARG A 718 7.54 -6.68 21.68
N GLU A 719 7.81 -7.79 22.37
CA GLU A 719 7.53 -7.92 23.79
C GLU A 719 8.39 -6.98 24.64
N ALA A 720 9.71 -6.93 24.47
CA ALA A 720 10.55 -6.09 25.33
C ALA A 720 10.23 -4.60 25.18
N ILE A 721 9.96 -4.12 23.95
CA ILE A 721 9.52 -2.74 23.71
C ILE A 721 8.15 -2.51 24.37
N PHE A 722 7.18 -3.39 24.14
CA PHE A 722 5.84 -3.28 24.72
C PHE A 722 5.84 -3.25 26.25
N ARG A 723 6.68 -4.06 26.91
CA ARG A 723 6.74 -4.13 28.38
C ARG A 723 7.48 -2.93 29.00
N ALA A 724 8.32 -2.26 28.22
CA ALA A 724 9.05 -1.06 28.64
C ALA A 724 8.21 0.21 28.49
N LEU A 725 7.29 0.21 27.52
CA LEU A 725 6.17 1.17 27.41
C LEU A 725 5.18 0.96 28.56
#